data_AF-A0A401HUA4-F1
#
_entry.id   AF-A0A401HUA4-F1
#
_cell.length_a   1.000
_cell.length_b   1.000
_cell.length_c   1.000
_cell.angle_alpha   90.00
_cell.angle_beta   90.00
_cell.angle_gamma   90.00
#
_symmetry.space_group_name_H-M   'P 1'
#
loop_
_entity.id
_entity.type
_entity.pdbx_description
1 polymer ?
#
loop_
_entity_poly.entity_id
_entity_poly.type
_entity_poly.pdbx_seq_one_letter_code
_entity_poly.pdbx_strand_id
1 'polypeptide(L)'
;MFTNLNRFFKLCLIFTLAFTGLTHWQIRQADAAAYPILYTFDLRQVSGSFNTAESYDIKLFVTTLQGIVNQKGPRLYVYNSFYVQTPSITPTQAMQIDEKWLETFRKPGQWLSQYTLSPIPSLEALVETFRSDLAGLVLWDPKVDATANVATTIAGIERTPAVMGGGRLHARLTAAPNSLSVTRTLVDQFSGPNAKTDAYVWAKQQYLDSGLADAGVLGYIEDAYARLPATHSQEYVAARDILVMRKGFVFDLSPWGDERPFDAPNQTLGKDLETFLAILQSAYTLHGQRDMIEVYGFFPWWDKYSTYGGKGTYTEFQGEWKVVELLSKYNAAIVSILDTMGDANMSIHWWAPVATQLKPAHTAGSRPTLANKTYILWGMGDHDASTIHYQFPYVWNADPARGKTPIAWNIVPATRNAGDMLQYLYDTATPGDYLVAGAGAGGYANPDYVKDVAVWKGWNERLYRSTGYTMSGFVLNGNAGVVTPSSEEVYRYFSNDLSLFYNPNLRSPKPDVRSTNMVVMNDNVPIATNDVQAQAAHIYNATAALPSPGATPNFLYIKPAFTSTEYIHQVMKKIQAEHPEYQYEAVDPYAYASLIRQKVKGNVANDAILLDLQLPEQMIAGEKYTASVTVRNVGSATWTATDLFRLAATTDNTLAWSDFQDGGYALASNNQRVYLAATDHIEPQQIKTFAFQVQAPAAPGNYLFGASMIRDGVAGFGDNRKQTIQVVPAPAQAARITAVTVPSVMTEEQVSTIAVTVKNIGTATWTPAANFRLAAIPADNQVAWSAFASGGYSNSVRDQRVFLSATDSIAPGTSKTFSFSIAAPRTRGVYSLAVQMIQDGVASFGDKGIYDIRVTPAGAAADDAVSFYDNIPAYVAPGDIVPVSIGFRNTGSNDWTRAGQYTLKSASTNQLIWSGFPHGGTSVSATNQSVQLGATERIRTEQAKTFSFFVTAPSTPGNYTLSAQLSKGSSSFSTVKTFTLRVAEPRDAKFAAWEVPTVMAAGTKAALNLEVQNAGATAWTSAANYRLYAGPANAFVWSEYGTGGYSLSPTNQRIFLTNSDTVMPSQRKSFSFAIEAPTTPGTYTFSAGMIQDGVATFGELKTWTITVVDGYEQRVNVGSATAYTDSAGRVWAADQPYTGSNTWGYTSATTAVGSTTDTISGTSDQALYRTQRFGSGGQPFSYKFNVPNGTYNVILEFAEIHFNAAGMRIFNVDIEGANMLAGYDNYTGALGHDKARKYTFSNLDVTDGVLDIDFSALADAAAVNAIQVVRTR
;
A
#
# COMPACT_ATOMS: atom_id res chain seq x y z
N MET A 1 -24.78 46.66 13.77
CA MET A 1 -23.65 46.00 14.48
C MET A 1 -23.60 44.48 14.25
N PHE A 2 -24.73 43.75 14.28
CA PHE A 2 -24.76 42.29 14.04
C PHE A 2 -24.48 41.83 12.59
N THR A 3 -24.65 42.68 11.59
CA THR A 3 -24.40 42.35 10.16
C THR A 3 -22.92 42.45 9.76
N ASN A 4 -22.10 43.21 10.49
CA ASN A 4 -20.66 43.32 10.21
C ASN A 4 -19.84 42.21 10.89
N LEU A 5 -20.31 41.66 12.01
CA LEU A 5 -19.65 40.54 12.71
C LEU A 5 -19.72 39.24 11.89
N ASN A 6 -20.82 39.03 11.17
CA ASN A 6 -21.04 37.84 10.35
C ASN A 6 -20.27 37.89 9.00
N ARG A 7 -20.02 39.10 8.47
CA ARG A 7 -19.08 39.31 7.35
C ARG A 7 -17.63 39.14 7.76
N PHE A 8 -17.26 39.52 8.99
CA PHE A 8 -15.92 39.31 9.52
C PHE A 8 -15.63 37.82 9.75
N PHE A 9 -16.58 37.06 10.32
CA PHE A 9 -16.46 35.60 10.46
C PHE A 9 -16.45 34.86 9.11
N LYS A 10 -17.25 35.29 8.12
CA LYS A 10 -17.21 34.71 6.77
C LYS A 10 -15.93 35.06 6.00
N LEU A 11 -15.34 36.25 6.21
CA LEU A 11 -14.02 36.56 5.66
C LEU A 11 -12.93 35.70 6.33
N CYS A 12 -12.96 35.52 7.64
CA CYS A 12 -11.99 34.66 8.34
C CYS A 12 -12.09 33.18 7.94
N LEU A 13 -13.26 32.69 7.50
CA LEU A 13 -13.43 31.31 7.02
C LEU A 13 -12.96 31.10 5.57
N ILE A 14 -13.07 32.13 4.72
CA ILE A 14 -12.63 32.08 3.31
C ILE A 14 -11.10 32.13 3.19
N PHE A 15 -10.40 32.73 4.16
CA PHE A 15 -8.94 32.87 4.13
C PHE A 15 -8.17 31.56 4.42
N THR A 16 -8.82 30.51 4.92
CA THR A 16 -8.18 29.23 5.24
C THR A 16 -8.24 28.21 4.10
N LEU A 17 -9.02 28.45 3.03
CA LEU A 17 -9.40 27.43 2.03
C LEU A 17 -8.83 27.64 0.62
N ALA A 18 -7.64 28.23 0.49
CA ALA A 18 -6.95 28.26 -0.79
C ALA A 18 -5.44 28.11 -0.56
N PHE A 19 -4.80 27.24 -1.34
CA PHE A 19 -3.34 26.99 -1.43
C PHE A 19 -2.75 25.94 -0.47
N THR A 20 -2.91 24.67 -0.84
CA THR A 20 -2.12 23.55 -0.31
C THR A 20 -1.60 22.66 -1.44
N GLY A 21 -0.70 23.21 -2.25
CA GLY A 21 0.15 22.43 -3.16
C GLY A 21 1.59 22.54 -2.70
N LEU A 22 2.10 21.49 -2.03
CA LEU A 22 3.45 21.33 -1.44
C LEU A 22 3.66 22.02 -0.09
N THR A 23 3.65 21.22 0.99
CA THR A 23 4.36 21.40 2.29
C THR A 23 3.88 20.46 3.43
N HIS A 24 2.79 19.70 3.23
CA HIS A 24 2.21 18.78 4.24
C HIS A 24 3.13 17.73 4.89
N TRP A 25 4.33 17.43 4.35
CA TRP A 25 5.20 16.33 4.81
C TRP A 25 6.06 16.65 6.03
N GLN A 26 6.56 17.88 6.09
CA GLN A 26 7.53 18.24 7.13
C GLN A 26 6.81 18.37 8.46
N ILE A 27 5.72 19.17 8.49
CA ILE A 27 4.76 19.35 9.60
C ILE A 27 4.53 18.08 10.42
N ARG A 28 4.33 16.96 9.72
CA ARG A 28 3.99 15.66 10.30
C ARG A 28 5.04 15.14 11.27
N GLN A 29 6.32 15.34 10.98
CA GLN A 29 7.40 14.77 11.79
C GLN A 29 7.47 15.37 13.19
N ALA A 30 7.24 16.69 13.32
CA ALA A 30 7.29 17.38 14.62
C ALA A 30 6.09 17.02 15.51
N ASP A 31 4.89 16.92 14.93
CA ASP A 31 3.71 16.46 15.65
C ASP A 31 3.86 14.99 16.06
N ALA A 32 4.42 14.15 15.18
CA ALA A 32 4.63 12.75 15.45
C ALA A 32 5.57 12.52 16.65
N ALA A 33 6.68 13.26 16.69
CA ALA A 33 7.65 13.21 17.78
C ALA A 33 7.07 13.56 19.17
N ALA A 34 5.93 14.27 19.24
CA ALA A 34 5.28 14.58 20.50
C ALA A 34 4.63 13.35 21.18
N TYR A 35 4.51 12.22 20.47
CA TYR A 35 3.83 11.01 20.93
C TYR A 35 4.75 9.77 20.85
N PRO A 36 5.68 9.57 21.80
CA PRO A 36 6.69 8.50 21.73
C PRO A 36 6.13 7.08 22.03
N ILE A 37 4.86 6.97 22.43
CA ILE A 37 4.18 5.71 22.67
C ILE A 37 3.27 5.42 21.48
N LEU A 38 3.50 4.28 20.83
CA LEU A 38 2.61 3.74 19.80
C LEU A 38 1.78 2.62 20.44
N TYR A 39 0.49 2.88 20.64
CA TYR A 39 -0.43 1.87 21.11
C TYR A 39 -0.74 0.89 19.98
N THR A 40 -0.77 -0.39 20.30
CA THR A 40 -1.13 -1.44 19.33
C THR A 40 -2.41 -2.13 19.78
N PHE A 41 -3.34 -2.35 18.85
CA PHE A 41 -4.58 -3.06 19.13
C PHE A 41 -4.78 -4.19 18.11
N ASP A 42 -4.92 -5.42 18.60
CA ASP A 42 -5.24 -6.55 17.75
C ASP A 42 -6.75 -6.60 17.50
N LEU A 43 -7.19 -6.29 16.29
CA LEU A 43 -8.61 -6.31 15.95
C LEU A 43 -9.16 -7.73 15.85
N ARG A 44 -8.28 -8.69 15.52
CA ARG A 44 -8.64 -10.11 15.31
C ARG A 44 -9.10 -10.78 16.59
N GLN A 45 -8.62 -10.30 17.73
CA GLN A 45 -9.01 -10.80 19.06
C GLN A 45 -10.48 -10.50 19.42
N VAL A 46 -11.10 -9.50 18.77
CA VAL A 46 -12.47 -9.06 19.05
C VAL A 46 -13.42 -9.25 17.87
N SER A 47 -12.92 -9.61 16.69
CA SER A 47 -13.71 -9.78 15.47
C SER A 47 -13.91 -11.26 15.08
N GLY A 48 -13.83 -12.18 16.06
CA GLY A 48 -13.86 -13.65 16.00
C GLY A 48 -14.17 -14.31 14.65
N SER A 49 -15.38 -14.13 14.12
CA SER A 49 -15.78 -14.61 12.79
C SER A 49 -15.69 -13.52 11.74
N PHE A 50 -15.06 -13.85 10.61
CA PHE A 50 -15.13 -13.00 9.42
C PHE A 50 -16.59 -12.88 8.97
N ASN A 51 -16.96 -11.66 8.60
CA ASN A 51 -18.20 -11.35 7.90
C ASN A 51 -19.51 -11.44 8.70
N THR A 52 -19.50 -11.03 9.97
CA THR A 52 -20.72 -10.82 10.76
C THR A 52 -21.05 -9.34 10.93
N ALA A 53 -22.29 -9.02 11.28
CA ALA A 53 -22.71 -7.66 11.56
C ALA A 53 -22.01 -7.05 12.79
N GLU A 54 -21.74 -7.87 13.81
CA GLU A 54 -20.97 -7.47 14.99
C GLU A 54 -19.50 -7.23 14.64
N SER A 55 -18.90 -8.10 13.82
CA SER A 55 -17.53 -7.92 13.31
C SER A 55 -17.40 -6.62 12.52
N TYR A 56 -18.33 -6.34 11.61
CA TYR A 56 -18.37 -5.08 10.84
C TYR A 56 -18.42 -3.86 11.77
N ASP A 57 -19.32 -3.88 12.74
CA ASP A 57 -19.52 -2.73 13.65
C ASP A 57 -18.30 -2.48 14.54
N ILE A 58 -17.66 -3.54 15.04
CA ILE A 58 -16.40 -3.44 15.79
C ILE A 58 -15.28 -2.89 14.91
N LYS A 59 -15.12 -3.40 13.68
CA LYS A 59 -14.10 -2.89 12.74
C LYS A 59 -14.35 -1.42 12.42
N LEU A 60 -15.59 -1.01 12.19
CA LEU A 60 -15.97 0.37 11.90
C LEU A 60 -15.69 1.29 13.10
N PHE A 61 -16.06 0.87 14.30
CA PHE A 61 -15.75 1.61 15.52
C PHE A 61 -14.25 1.80 15.71
N VAL A 62 -13.46 0.73 15.60
CA VAL A 62 -12.02 0.78 15.84
C VAL A 62 -11.29 1.63 14.80
N THR A 63 -11.61 1.48 13.52
CA THR A 63 -10.97 2.25 12.43
C THR A 63 -11.33 3.74 12.47
N THR A 64 -12.59 4.07 12.81
CA THR A 64 -12.98 5.47 13.02
C THR A 64 -12.36 6.06 14.29
N LEU A 65 -12.25 5.29 15.38
CA LEU A 65 -11.51 5.71 16.57
C LEU A 65 -10.03 5.95 16.24
N GLN A 66 -9.41 5.03 15.49
CA GLN A 66 -8.03 5.14 15.03
C GLN A 66 -7.80 6.44 14.27
N GLY A 67 -8.64 6.74 13.28
CA GLY A 67 -8.56 8.01 12.54
C GLY A 67 -8.66 9.23 13.46
N ILE A 68 -9.57 9.24 14.44
CA ILE A 68 -9.76 10.35 15.39
C ILE A 68 -8.51 10.59 16.24
N VAL A 69 -7.93 9.52 16.81
CA VAL A 69 -6.77 9.64 17.71
C VAL A 69 -5.51 9.98 16.93
N ASN A 70 -5.39 9.46 15.70
CA ASN A 70 -4.27 9.71 14.83
C ASN A 70 -4.29 11.09 14.17
N GLN A 71 -5.37 11.88 14.28
CA GLN A 71 -5.36 13.30 13.90
C GLN A 71 -4.30 14.12 14.66
N LYS A 72 -3.87 13.65 15.85
CA LYS A 72 -2.88 14.34 16.69
C LYS A 72 -1.44 13.88 16.43
N GLY A 73 -1.23 12.69 15.87
CA GLY A 73 0.08 12.04 15.71
C GLY A 73 -0.08 10.51 15.58
N PRO A 74 0.98 9.74 15.31
CA PRO A 74 0.90 8.30 15.12
C PRO A 74 0.76 7.57 16.47
N ARG A 75 -0.48 7.43 16.95
CA ARG A 75 -0.77 6.99 18.33
C ARG A 75 -1.36 5.59 18.41
N LEU A 76 -2.17 5.17 17.44
CA LEU A 76 -2.82 3.86 17.42
C LEU A 76 -2.53 3.12 16.11
N TYR A 77 -1.87 1.97 16.24
CA TYR A 77 -1.66 0.98 15.18
C TYR A 77 -2.57 -0.22 15.41
N VAL A 78 -3.26 -0.69 14.37
CA VAL A 78 -4.25 -1.76 14.46
C VAL A 78 -3.78 -2.96 13.65
N TYR A 79 -3.73 -4.15 14.25
CA TYR A 79 -3.52 -5.38 13.49
C TYR A 79 -4.87 -5.84 12.94
N ASN A 80 -5.02 -5.81 11.63
CA ASN A 80 -6.22 -6.24 10.93
C ASN A 80 -6.03 -7.65 10.36
N SER A 81 -7.12 -8.28 9.95
CA SER A 81 -7.10 -9.51 9.16
C SER A 81 -7.67 -9.25 7.78
N PHE A 82 -6.83 -9.39 6.76
CA PHE A 82 -7.21 -9.18 5.38
C PHE A 82 -7.56 -10.51 4.68
N TYR A 83 -8.67 -10.51 3.96
CA TYR A 83 -8.99 -11.56 2.99
C TYR A 83 -8.29 -11.32 1.64
N VAL A 84 -6.97 -11.52 1.59
CA VAL A 84 -6.22 -11.36 0.33
C VAL A 84 -6.20 -12.65 -0.49
N GLN A 85 -6.64 -12.57 -1.75
CA GLN A 85 -6.38 -13.58 -2.78
C GLN A 85 -5.46 -12.99 -3.87
N THR A 86 -4.14 -13.10 -3.70
CA THR A 86 -3.22 -12.85 -4.81
C THR A 86 -2.35 -14.08 -5.07
N PRO A 87 -1.84 -14.24 -6.31
CA PRO A 87 -0.88 -15.31 -6.62
C PRO A 87 0.41 -15.25 -5.79
N SER A 88 0.72 -14.10 -5.19
CA SER A 88 2.00 -13.83 -4.55
C SER A 88 2.04 -14.08 -3.04
N ILE A 89 0.90 -14.07 -2.35
CA ILE A 89 0.86 -14.23 -0.89
C ILE A 89 -0.21 -15.24 -0.47
N THR A 90 0.09 -16.02 0.56
CA THR A 90 -0.85 -17.00 1.12
C THR A 90 -1.86 -16.34 2.06
N PRO A 91 -3.02 -16.98 2.32
CA PRO A 91 -3.96 -16.47 3.33
C PRO A 91 -3.31 -16.24 4.71
N THR A 92 -2.40 -17.14 5.13
CA THR A 92 -1.64 -16.97 6.39
C THR A 92 -0.76 -15.73 6.38
N GLN A 93 -0.12 -15.43 5.24
CA GLN A 93 0.69 -14.23 5.07
C GLN A 93 -0.17 -12.97 5.09
N ALA A 94 -1.37 -13.02 4.51
CA ALA A 94 -2.33 -11.92 4.54
C ALA A 94 -2.71 -11.50 5.97
N MET A 95 -2.78 -12.45 6.90
CA MET A 95 -3.07 -12.18 8.32
C MET A 95 -1.93 -11.49 9.09
N GLN A 96 -0.74 -11.37 8.50
CA GLN A 96 0.47 -10.86 9.17
C GLN A 96 1.02 -9.56 8.55
N ILE A 97 0.28 -8.97 7.60
CA ILE A 97 0.72 -7.79 6.83
C ILE A 97 1.08 -6.63 7.76
N ASP A 98 0.17 -6.29 8.69
CA ASP A 98 0.35 -5.15 9.58
C ASP A 98 1.52 -5.38 10.55
N GLU A 99 1.73 -6.59 11.05
CA GLU A 99 2.91 -6.93 11.84
C GLU A 99 4.19 -6.79 11.03
N LYS A 100 4.22 -7.23 9.78
CA LYS A 100 5.43 -7.17 8.96
C LYS A 100 5.84 -5.74 8.65
N TRP A 101 4.89 -4.84 8.41
CA TRP A 101 5.21 -3.42 8.27
C TRP A 101 5.71 -2.81 9.57
N LEU A 102 5.03 -3.09 10.69
CA LEU A 102 5.47 -2.58 11.99
C LEU A 102 6.86 -3.11 12.36
N GLU A 103 7.12 -4.40 12.17
CA GLU A 103 8.45 -5.01 12.34
C GLU A 103 9.49 -4.30 11.47
N THR A 104 9.15 -4.04 10.20
CA THR A 104 10.04 -3.37 9.24
C THR A 104 10.41 -1.97 9.72
N PHE A 105 9.44 -1.13 10.07
CA PHE A 105 9.69 0.25 10.47
C PHE A 105 10.20 0.42 11.90
N ARG A 106 10.21 -0.66 12.70
CA ARG A 106 10.85 -0.69 14.03
C ARG A 106 12.29 -1.22 14.01
N LYS A 107 12.80 -1.72 12.88
CA LYS A 107 14.21 -2.12 12.76
C LYS A 107 15.14 -0.96 13.16
N PRO A 108 16.35 -1.25 13.69
CA PRO A 108 17.32 -0.21 13.98
C PRO A 108 17.54 0.71 12.77
N GLY A 109 17.53 2.03 13.00
CA GLY A 109 17.65 3.00 11.89
C GLY A 109 16.38 3.21 11.07
N GLN A 110 15.23 2.68 11.47
CA GLN A 110 13.92 3.06 10.91
C GLN A 110 13.20 4.04 11.84
N TRP A 111 12.17 4.71 11.33
CA TRP A 111 11.56 5.86 12.01
C TRP A 111 10.76 5.49 13.27
N LEU A 112 10.17 4.28 13.33
CA LEU A 112 9.48 3.77 14.52
C LEU A 112 10.42 3.06 15.51
N SER A 113 11.73 3.01 15.25
CA SER A 113 12.68 2.26 16.09
C SER A 113 12.78 2.79 17.52
N GLN A 114 12.42 4.06 17.75
CA GLN A 114 12.45 4.71 19.07
C GLN A 114 11.08 4.73 19.77
N TYR A 115 10.01 4.29 19.09
CA TYR A 115 8.68 4.27 19.68
C TYR A 115 8.55 3.08 20.63
N THR A 116 7.98 3.37 21.81
CA THR A 116 7.62 2.33 22.77
C THR A 116 6.27 1.75 22.38
N LEU A 117 6.21 0.44 22.12
CA LEU A 117 4.93 -0.22 21.87
C LEU A 117 4.18 -0.43 23.18
N SER A 118 2.89 -0.11 23.16
CA SER A 118 1.98 -0.38 24.29
C SER A 118 0.76 -1.16 23.78
N PRO A 119 0.79 -2.50 23.89
CA PRO A 119 -0.35 -3.33 23.49
C PRO A 119 -1.58 -3.06 24.35
N ILE A 120 -2.73 -2.88 23.70
CA ILE A 120 -4.03 -2.69 24.33
C ILE A 120 -4.79 -4.03 24.29
N PRO A 121 -5.14 -4.61 25.45
CA PRO A 121 -5.63 -5.99 25.55
C PRO A 121 -7.13 -6.16 25.27
N SER A 122 -7.92 -5.09 25.25
CA SER A 122 -9.37 -5.17 25.08
C SER A 122 -9.97 -3.89 24.51
N LEU A 123 -11.20 -4.00 24.04
CA LEU A 123 -11.96 -2.86 23.54
C LEU A 123 -12.22 -1.82 24.65
N GLU A 124 -12.51 -2.24 25.87
CA GLU A 124 -12.69 -1.36 27.04
C GLU A 124 -11.40 -0.58 27.34
N ALA A 125 -10.25 -1.26 27.29
CA ALA A 125 -8.96 -0.62 27.50
C ALA A 125 -8.64 0.38 26.37
N LEU A 126 -9.08 0.09 25.13
CA LEU A 126 -8.95 1.01 24.00
C LEU A 126 -9.75 2.30 24.23
N VAL A 127 -11.02 2.16 24.62
CA VAL A 127 -11.89 3.29 24.96
C VAL A 127 -11.30 4.11 26.09
N GLU A 128 -10.85 3.45 27.16
CA GLU A 128 -10.30 4.14 28.33
C GLU A 128 -9.02 4.91 27.99
N THR A 129 -8.11 4.28 27.24
CA THR A 129 -6.84 4.90 26.82
C THR A 129 -7.06 6.19 26.04
N PHE A 130 -8.08 6.22 25.19
CA PHE A 130 -8.34 7.35 24.29
C PHE A 130 -9.59 8.16 24.64
N ARG A 131 -10.17 7.97 25.83
CA ARG A 131 -11.42 8.63 26.24
C ARG A 131 -11.40 10.15 26.04
N SER A 132 -10.29 10.80 26.41
CA SER A 132 -10.13 12.26 26.28
C SER A 132 -10.08 12.76 24.83
N ASP A 133 -9.87 11.87 23.87
CA ASP A 133 -9.89 12.18 22.45
C ASP A 133 -11.30 12.09 21.85
N LEU A 134 -12.24 11.43 22.52
CA LEU A 134 -13.59 11.15 22.00
C LEU A 134 -14.61 12.16 22.55
N ALA A 135 -15.48 12.68 21.68
CA ALA A 135 -16.57 13.57 22.07
C ALA A 135 -17.91 12.83 22.34
N GLY A 136 -17.92 11.50 22.20
CA GLY A 136 -19.10 10.63 22.29
C GLY A 136 -19.18 9.67 21.12
N LEU A 137 -20.37 9.17 20.80
CA LEU A 137 -20.62 8.25 19.68
C LEU A 137 -21.54 8.91 18.63
N VAL A 138 -21.35 8.50 17.38
CA VAL A 138 -22.35 8.70 16.31
C VAL A 138 -22.98 7.35 15.98
N LEU A 139 -24.29 7.27 16.11
CA LEU A 139 -25.04 6.06 15.75
C LEU A 139 -25.42 6.08 14.28
N TRP A 140 -25.07 5.03 13.55
CA TRP A 140 -25.59 4.77 12.20
C TRP A 140 -26.81 3.85 12.26
N ASP A 141 -27.68 3.92 11.26
CA ASP A 141 -28.95 3.18 11.22
C ASP A 141 -28.80 1.86 10.46
N PRO A 142 -28.99 0.69 11.10
CA PRO A 142 -28.96 -0.60 10.41
C PRO A 142 -30.11 -0.82 9.42
N LYS A 143 -31.10 0.08 9.34
CA LYS A 143 -32.15 0.08 8.31
C LYS A 143 -31.74 0.83 7.03
N VAL A 144 -30.69 1.67 7.10
CA VAL A 144 -30.21 2.50 5.99
C VAL A 144 -28.69 2.45 5.96
N ASP A 145 -28.14 1.48 5.23
CA ASP A 145 -26.71 1.12 5.23
C ASP A 145 -25.77 2.29 4.94
N ALA A 146 -26.19 3.19 4.06
CA ALA A 146 -25.50 4.41 3.69
C ALA A 146 -25.17 5.33 4.89
N THR A 147 -25.95 5.26 5.97
CA THR A 147 -25.71 6.07 7.16
C THR A 147 -24.42 5.71 7.89
N ALA A 148 -23.83 4.52 7.67
CA ALA A 148 -22.50 4.19 8.19
C ALA A 148 -21.39 5.02 7.52
N ASN A 149 -21.52 5.31 6.22
CA ASN A 149 -20.63 6.22 5.50
C ASN A 149 -20.81 7.67 6.00
N VAL A 150 -22.04 8.11 6.20
CA VAL A 150 -22.34 9.43 6.79
C VAL A 150 -21.74 9.54 8.20
N ALA A 151 -21.91 8.51 9.04
CA ALA A 151 -21.32 8.41 10.37
C ALA A 151 -19.78 8.46 10.34
N THR A 152 -19.15 7.89 9.31
CA THR A 152 -17.68 7.96 9.12
C THR A 152 -17.23 9.40 8.85
N THR A 153 -17.92 10.14 7.97
CA THR A 153 -17.63 11.57 7.74
C THR A 153 -17.80 12.39 9.03
N ILE A 154 -18.88 12.14 9.78
CA ILE A 154 -19.12 12.77 11.07
C ILE A 154 -17.99 12.47 12.05
N ALA A 155 -17.52 11.22 12.12
CA ALA A 155 -16.49 10.79 13.07
C ALA A 155 -15.21 11.64 12.97
N GLY A 156 -14.75 11.95 11.75
CA GLY A 156 -13.57 12.79 11.55
C GLY A 156 -13.75 14.24 11.97
N ILE A 157 -14.96 14.76 11.84
CA ILE A 157 -15.29 16.18 12.08
C ILE A 157 -15.64 16.43 13.55
N GLU A 158 -16.47 15.57 14.12
CA GLU A 158 -17.04 15.71 15.46
C GLU A 158 -16.35 14.86 16.52
N ARG A 159 -15.36 14.04 16.13
CA ARG A 159 -14.59 13.18 17.04
C ARG A 159 -15.46 12.15 17.76
N THR A 160 -16.43 11.61 17.04
CA THR A 160 -17.39 10.62 17.53
C THR A 160 -17.24 9.34 16.71
N PRO A 161 -16.57 8.28 17.19
CA PRO A 161 -16.47 7.03 16.45
C PRO A 161 -17.86 6.44 16.14
N ALA A 162 -17.96 5.76 15.01
CA ALA A 162 -19.23 5.26 14.45
C ALA A 162 -19.61 3.90 15.02
N VAL A 163 -20.88 3.72 15.41
CA VAL A 163 -21.43 2.50 16.03
C VAL A 163 -22.86 2.22 15.55
N MET A 164 -23.25 0.96 15.43
CA MET A 164 -24.58 0.56 14.95
C MET A 164 -25.65 0.87 15.99
N GLY A 165 -26.66 1.64 15.59
CA GLY A 165 -27.83 1.91 16.41
C GLY A 165 -28.55 0.63 16.83
N GLY A 166 -28.74 0.45 18.14
CA GLY A 166 -29.39 -0.73 18.72
C GLY A 166 -28.57 -2.03 18.67
N GLY A 167 -27.34 -2.02 18.17
CA GLY A 167 -26.46 -3.18 18.13
C GLY A 167 -25.86 -3.56 19.50
N ARG A 168 -25.26 -4.76 19.59
CA ARG A 168 -24.58 -5.24 20.82
C ARG A 168 -23.44 -4.32 21.25
N LEU A 169 -22.66 -3.81 20.30
CA LEU A 169 -21.56 -2.89 20.55
C LEU A 169 -22.05 -1.55 21.11
N HIS A 170 -23.15 -1.02 20.58
CA HIS A 170 -23.79 0.19 21.12
C HIS A 170 -24.18 0.02 22.60
N ALA A 171 -24.84 -1.09 22.95
CA ALA A 171 -25.17 -1.39 24.35
C ALA A 171 -23.91 -1.52 25.23
N ARG A 172 -22.88 -2.20 24.73
CA ARG A 172 -21.60 -2.40 25.43
C ARG A 172 -20.83 -1.10 25.69
N LEU A 173 -20.82 -0.17 24.73
CA LEU A 173 -20.10 1.10 24.83
C LEU A 173 -20.82 2.16 25.67
N THR A 174 -22.16 2.09 25.74
CA THR A 174 -22.97 3.02 26.54
C THR A 174 -23.17 2.55 27.98
N ALA A 175 -23.02 1.25 28.25
CA ALA A 175 -23.03 0.69 29.60
C ALA A 175 -21.71 0.95 30.36
N ALA A 176 -21.75 0.81 31.69
CA ALA A 176 -20.55 0.80 32.53
C ALA A 176 -19.65 -0.41 32.16
N PRO A 177 -18.31 -0.27 32.18
CA PRO A 177 -17.55 0.90 32.61
C PRO A 177 -17.34 1.98 31.53
N ASN A 178 -17.66 1.71 30.26
CA ASN A 178 -17.37 2.62 29.15
C ASN A 178 -18.14 3.94 29.23
N SER A 179 -19.46 3.88 29.48
CA SER A 179 -20.35 5.04 29.69
C SER A 179 -20.20 6.16 28.65
N LEU A 180 -19.97 5.81 27.38
CA LEU A 180 -19.85 6.82 26.31
C LEU A 180 -21.23 7.40 25.98
N SER A 181 -21.31 8.72 25.86
CA SER A 181 -22.55 9.42 25.46
C SER A 181 -22.78 9.34 23.96
N VAL A 182 -24.03 9.16 23.54
CA VAL A 182 -24.44 9.33 22.15
C VAL A 182 -24.59 10.81 21.85
N THR A 183 -23.69 11.37 21.04
CA THR A 183 -23.68 12.80 20.69
C THR A 183 -24.48 13.07 19.42
N ARG A 184 -24.55 12.08 18.52
CA ARG A 184 -25.34 12.14 17.29
C ARG A 184 -25.98 10.79 16.99
N THR A 185 -27.21 10.78 16.50
CA THR A 185 -27.89 9.57 16.05
C THR A 185 -28.48 9.80 14.68
N LEU A 186 -28.21 8.88 13.74
CA LEU A 186 -28.83 8.83 12.41
C LEU A 186 -29.98 7.81 12.36
N VAL A 187 -30.23 7.09 13.46
CA VAL A 187 -31.29 6.09 13.59
C VAL A 187 -32.65 6.73 13.36
N ASP A 188 -33.44 6.14 12.47
CA ASP A 188 -34.79 6.57 12.08
C ASP A 188 -34.85 7.99 11.49
N GLN A 189 -33.72 8.58 11.06
CA GLN A 189 -33.71 9.91 10.43
C GLN A 189 -34.14 9.88 8.95
N PHE A 190 -33.87 8.77 8.26
CA PHE A 190 -34.12 8.62 6.82
C PHE A 190 -35.01 7.41 6.59
N SER A 191 -36.03 7.56 5.75
CA SER A 191 -36.98 6.49 5.46
C SER A 191 -37.56 6.65 4.06
N GLY A 192 -38.28 5.61 3.61
CA GLY A 192 -38.89 5.59 2.30
C GLY A 192 -37.93 5.18 1.17
N PRO A 193 -38.40 5.23 -0.08
CA PRO A 193 -37.68 4.69 -1.24
C PRO A 193 -36.26 5.24 -1.44
N ASN A 194 -36.01 6.51 -1.11
CA ASN A 194 -34.75 7.20 -1.37
C ASN A 194 -33.89 7.42 -0.12
N ALA A 195 -34.13 6.68 0.98
CA ALA A 195 -33.45 6.91 2.25
C ALA A 195 -31.91 6.91 2.14
N LYS A 196 -31.35 6.04 1.28
CA LYS A 196 -29.91 5.98 0.96
C LYS A 196 -29.38 7.31 0.43
N THR A 197 -30.02 7.85 -0.61
CA THR A 197 -29.58 9.09 -1.25
C THR A 197 -29.93 10.32 -0.43
N ASP A 198 -31.05 10.33 0.28
CA ASP A 198 -31.43 11.41 1.20
C ASP A 198 -30.39 11.58 2.33
N ALA A 199 -29.85 10.48 2.86
CA ALA A 199 -28.78 10.51 3.86
C ALA A 199 -27.51 11.20 3.32
N TYR A 200 -27.09 10.88 2.09
CA TYR A 200 -25.93 11.51 1.47
C TYR A 200 -26.16 12.97 1.08
N VAL A 201 -27.35 13.32 0.58
CA VAL A 201 -27.72 14.72 0.27
C VAL A 201 -27.70 15.55 1.55
N TRP A 202 -28.24 15.03 2.65
CA TRP A 202 -28.15 15.68 3.96
C TRP A 202 -26.70 15.86 4.40
N ALA A 203 -25.89 14.80 4.38
CA ALA A 203 -24.50 14.85 4.80
C ALA A 203 -23.68 15.84 3.96
N LYS A 204 -23.90 15.85 2.63
CA LYS A 204 -23.30 16.80 1.70
C LYS A 204 -23.62 18.23 2.11
N GLN A 205 -24.88 18.56 2.38
CA GLN A 205 -25.26 19.91 2.79
C GLN A 205 -24.66 20.31 4.15
N GLN A 206 -24.67 19.40 5.12
CA GLN A 206 -24.23 19.68 6.48
C GLN A 206 -22.70 19.76 6.62
N TYR A 207 -21.96 18.95 5.87
CA TYR A 207 -20.52 18.78 6.07
C TYR A 207 -19.68 19.17 4.85
N LEU A 208 -20.07 18.80 3.62
CA LEU A 208 -19.28 19.12 2.43
C LEU A 208 -19.50 20.58 1.98
N ASP A 209 -20.75 20.96 1.71
CA ASP A 209 -21.11 22.31 1.23
C ASP A 209 -20.80 23.40 2.27
N SER A 210 -20.79 23.04 3.56
CA SER A 210 -20.43 23.93 4.66
C SER A 210 -18.91 24.09 4.85
N GLY A 211 -18.09 23.29 4.15
CA GLY A 211 -16.63 23.30 4.25
C GLY A 211 -16.06 22.64 5.52
N LEU A 212 -16.86 21.84 6.24
CA LEU A 212 -16.39 21.09 7.42
C LEU A 212 -15.63 19.81 7.04
N ALA A 213 -16.09 19.12 5.99
CA ALA A 213 -15.37 18.02 5.35
C ALA A 213 -14.34 18.56 4.35
N ASP A 214 -13.21 17.89 4.21
CA ASP A 214 -12.20 18.21 3.21
C ASP A 214 -12.70 17.80 1.81
N ALA A 215 -13.04 18.80 0.99
CA ALA A 215 -13.52 18.60 -0.38
C ALA A 215 -12.44 18.01 -1.31
N GLY A 216 -11.16 18.02 -0.92
CA GLY A 216 -10.07 17.39 -1.66
C GLY A 216 -9.89 15.91 -1.35
N VAL A 217 -10.65 15.33 -0.41
CA VAL A 217 -10.53 13.94 0.03
C VAL A 217 -11.89 13.25 0.02
N LEU A 218 -12.07 12.31 -0.91
CA LEU A 218 -13.30 11.53 -1.01
C LEU A 218 -13.03 10.06 -0.71
N GLY A 219 -14.00 9.40 -0.07
CA GLY A 219 -14.03 7.96 0.12
C GLY A 219 -15.17 7.35 -0.70
N TYR A 220 -14.86 6.61 -1.77
CA TYR A 220 -15.84 5.76 -2.45
C TYR A 220 -15.80 4.36 -1.83
N ILE A 221 -16.43 4.24 -0.67
CA ILE A 221 -16.26 3.11 0.25
C ILE A 221 -17.59 2.38 0.38
N GLU A 222 -17.62 1.08 0.11
CA GLU A 222 -18.79 0.23 0.38
C GLU A 222 -19.39 0.50 1.78
N ASP A 223 -20.70 0.70 1.81
CA ASP A 223 -21.43 1.04 3.03
C ASP A 223 -21.65 -0.17 3.97
N ALA A 224 -22.59 -0.06 4.92
CA ALA A 224 -22.84 -1.14 5.88
C ALA A 224 -23.45 -2.40 5.27
N TYR A 225 -23.80 -2.43 3.98
CA TYR A 225 -24.24 -3.65 3.31
C TYR A 225 -23.24 -4.80 3.47
N ALA A 226 -21.94 -4.49 3.48
CA ALA A 226 -20.84 -5.44 3.72
C ALA A 226 -20.96 -6.22 5.04
N ARG A 227 -21.84 -5.80 5.97
CA ARG A 227 -22.11 -6.49 7.23
C ARG A 227 -22.89 -7.80 7.05
N LEU A 228 -23.57 -7.97 5.92
CA LEU A 228 -24.47 -9.10 5.68
C LEU A 228 -23.66 -10.37 5.42
N PRO A 229 -24.05 -11.54 5.95
CA PRO A 229 -23.25 -12.77 5.81
C PRO A 229 -22.98 -13.23 4.37
N ALA A 230 -23.79 -12.78 3.41
CA ALA A 230 -23.68 -13.13 1.99
C ALA A 230 -22.72 -12.23 1.19
N THR A 231 -22.09 -11.24 1.82
CA THR A 231 -21.05 -10.41 1.19
C THR A 231 -19.71 -11.14 1.17
N HIS A 232 -18.74 -10.61 0.43
CA HIS A 232 -17.44 -11.28 0.27
C HIS A 232 -16.45 -10.88 1.36
N SER A 233 -16.38 -9.59 1.69
CA SER A 233 -15.38 -9.08 2.62
C SER A 233 -15.82 -7.79 3.32
N GLN A 234 -15.07 -7.39 4.34
CA GLN A 234 -15.28 -6.13 5.09
C GLN A 234 -14.04 -5.23 5.02
N GLU A 235 -13.17 -5.45 4.03
CA GLU A 235 -11.81 -4.86 4.00
C GLU A 235 -11.82 -3.35 3.78
N TYR A 236 -12.87 -2.83 3.13
CA TYR A 236 -13.11 -1.41 2.92
C TYR A 236 -13.14 -0.60 4.22
N VAL A 237 -13.48 -1.24 5.33
CA VAL A 237 -13.52 -0.61 6.65
C VAL A 237 -12.12 -0.15 7.09
N ALA A 238 -11.06 -0.87 6.68
CA ALA A 238 -9.69 -0.56 7.07
C ALA A 238 -9.24 0.85 6.68
N ALA A 239 -9.63 1.32 5.48
CA ALA A 239 -9.23 2.62 4.94
C ALA A 239 -9.99 3.81 5.54
N ARG A 240 -10.94 3.56 6.45
CA ARG A 240 -11.69 4.64 7.11
C ARG A 240 -10.81 5.42 8.08
N ASP A 241 -9.71 4.86 8.56
CA ASP A 241 -8.78 5.54 9.46
C ASP A 241 -8.19 6.82 8.82
N ILE A 242 -7.71 6.74 7.57
CA ILE A 242 -7.16 7.88 6.83
C ILE A 242 -8.26 8.88 6.43
N LEU A 243 -9.44 8.41 6.04
CA LEU A 243 -10.59 9.25 5.71
C LEU A 243 -11.05 10.06 6.92
N VAL A 244 -11.15 9.44 8.10
CA VAL A 244 -11.50 10.11 9.35
C VAL A 244 -10.40 11.07 9.79
N MET A 245 -9.13 10.66 9.69
CA MET A 245 -8.00 11.52 10.05
C MET A 245 -7.96 12.78 9.18
N ARG A 246 -8.24 12.65 7.87
CA ARG A 246 -8.26 13.77 6.91
C ARG A 246 -9.62 14.47 6.79
N LYS A 247 -10.63 14.07 7.56
CA LYS A 247 -12.00 14.62 7.51
C LYS A 247 -12.65 14.50 6.12
N GLY A 248 -12.39 13.39 5.42
CA GLY A 248 -12.92 13.13 4.08
C GLY A 248 -14.43 12.87 4.05
N PHE A 249 -15.02 13.08 2.87
CA PHE A 249 -16.43 12.81 2.62
C PHE A 249 -16.62 11.41 2.02
N VAL A 250 -17.43 10.55 2.67
CA VAL A 250 -17.53 9.12 2.35
C VAL A 250 -18.91 8.77 1.78
N PHE A 251 -18.95 8.00 0.68
CA PHE A 251 -20.19 7.59 0.02
C PHE A 251 -20.05 6.26 -0.76
N ASP A 252 -21.20 5.64 -1.04
CA ASP A 252 -21.37 4.42 -1.86
C ASP A 252 -22.63 4.61 -2.72
N LEU A 253 -22.46 4.78 -4.04
CA LEU A 253 -23.53 5.13 -4.97
C LEU A 253 -23.30 4.46 -6.31
N SER A 254 -24.31 3.76 -6.83
CA SER A 254 -24.25 3.15 -8.16
C SER A 254 -23.94 4.20 -9.24
N PRO A 255 -23.01 3.92 -10.18
CA PRO A 255 -22.69 4.83 -11.27
C PRO A 255 -23.72 4.79 -12.41
N TRP A 256 -24.77 3.96 -12.29
CA TRP A 256 -25.74 3.70 -13.36
C TRP A 256 -27.04 4.50 -13.18
N GLY A 257 -27.59 4.97 -14.31
CA GLY A 257 -28.82 5.78 -14.34
C GLY A 257 -30.06 5.01 -14.77
N ASP A 258 -29.86 3.82 -15.32
CA ASP A 258 -30.82 3.01 -16.06
C ASP A 258 -31.19 1.69 -15.35
N GLU A 259 -30.52 1.39 -14.23
CA GLU A 259 -30.92 0.33 -13.31
C GLU A 259 -31.07 0.87 -11.88
N ARG A 260 -31.86 0.15 -11.08
CA ARG A 260 -31.93 0.42 -9.63
C ARG A 260 -30.80 -0.33 -8.94
N PRO A 261 -30.17 0.26 -7.92
CA PRO A 261 -29.10 -0.41 -7.20
C PRO A 261 -29.66 -1.62 -6.43
N PHE A 262 -28.92 -2.73 -6.45
CA PHE A 262 -29.33 -4.01 -5.85
C PHE A 262 -29.57 -3.92 -4.34
N ASP A 263 -28.78 -3.11 -3.64
CA ASP A 263 -28.86 -2.86 -2.20
C ASP A 263 -30.00 -1.89 -1.82
N ALA A 264 -30.63 -1.21 -2.79
CA ALA A 264 -31.80 -0.37 -2.58
C ALA A 264 -32.83 -0.53 -3.73
N PRO A 265 -33.50 -1.68 -3.85
CA PRO A 265 -34.32 -2.04 -5.02
C PRO A 265 -35.58 -1.17 -5.19
N ASN A 266 -36.00 -0.51 -4.11
CA ASN A 266 -37.13 0.41 -4.11
C ASN A 266 -36.74 1.84 -4.49
N GLN A 267 -35.44 2.14 -4.62
CA GLN A 267 -34.98 3.50 -4.90
C GLN A 267 -35.47 4.02 -6.25
N THR A 268 -35.73 5.32 -6.30
CA THR A 268 -36.07 6.01 -7.55
C THR A 268 -34.98 5.77 -8.58
N LEU A 269 -35.37 5.37 -9.80
CA LEU A 269 -34.45 5.07 -10.89
C LEU A 269 -33.53 6.28 -11.16
N GLY A 270 -32.22 6.03 -11.24
CA GLY A 270 -31.19 7.04 -11.50
C GLY A 270 -30.82 7.95 -10.34
N LYS A 271 -31.42 7.79 -9.14
CA LYS A 271 -31.17 8.68 -8.00
C LYS A 271 -29.76 8.55 -7.41
N ASP A 272 -29.17 7.35 -7.46
CA ASP A 272 -27.79 7.13 -7.03
C ASP A 272 -26.82 7.96 -7.88
N LEU A 273 -26.92 7.86 -9.21
CA LEU A 273 -26.09 8.64 -10.14
C LEU A 273 -26.30 10.15 -9.97
N GLU A 274 -27.55 10.62 -9.81
CA GLU A 274 -27.82 12.04 -9.55
C GLU A 274 -27.09 12.54 -8.30
N THR A 275 -27.17 11.76 -7.21
CA THR A 275 -26.54 12.09 -5.93
C THR A 275 -25.01 12.05 -6.03
N PHE A 276 -24.47 11.07 -6.75
CA PHE A 276 -23.03 10.92 -6.99
C PHE A 276 -22.50 12.16 -7.72
N LEU A 277 -23.15 12.55 -8.82
CA LEU A 277 -22.77 13.75 -9.56
C LEU A 277 -22.90 15.03 -8.71
N ALA A 278 -23.89 15.11 -7.82
CA ALA A 278 -24.06 16.27 -6.94
C ALA A 278 -22.92 16.41 -5.91
N ILE A 279 -22.45 15.30 -5.34
CA ILE A 279 -21.29 15.25 -4.45
C ILE A 279 -20.04 15.69 -5.22
N LEU A 280 -19.77 15.10 -6.39
CA LEU A 280 -18.62 15.44 -7.22
C LEU A 280 -18.63 16.91 -7.66
N GLN A 281 -19.79 17.45 -8.03
CA GLN A 281 -19.91 18.85 -8.40
C GLN A 281 -19.56 19.78 -7.23
N SER A 282 -19.89 19.40 -5.99
CA SER A 282 -19.60 20.22 -4.81
C SER A 282 -18.12 20.14 -4.45
N ALA A 283 -17.54 18.94 -4.46
CA ALA A 283 -16.10 18.74 -4.30
C ALA A 283 -15.29 19.48 -5.39
N TYR A 284 -15.75 19.45 -6.64
CA TYR A 284 -15.12 20.20 -7.73
C TYR A 284 -15.17 21.72 -7.51
N THR A 285 -16.33 22.24 -7.13
CA THR A 285 -16.53 23.69 -6.89
C THR A 285 -15.68 24.18 -5.72
N LEU A 286 -15.54 23.37 -4.66
CA LEU A 286 -14.78 23.73 -3.47
C LEU A 286 -13.27 23.49 -3.65
N HIS A 287 -12.85 22.45 -4.37
CA HIS A 287 -11.45 22.02 -4.50
C HIS A 287 -11.01 21.72 -5.93
N GLY A 288 -11.76 20.89 -6.67
CA GLY A 288 -11.36 20.34 -7.98
C GLY A 288 -11.00 21.36 -9.07
N GLN A 289 -11.46 22.61 -8.97
CA GLN A 289 -11.05 23.71 -9.85
C GLN A 289 -9.57 24.13 -9.69
N ARG A 290 -8.96 23.80 -8.55
CA ARG A 290 -7.65 24.29 -8.12
C ARG A 290 -6.61 23.18 -8.00
N ASP A 291 -7.02 21.99 -7.59
CA ASP A 291 -6.17 20.81 -7.52
C ASP A 291 -7.00 19.54 -7.75
N MET A 292 -6.34 18.42 -8.05
CA MET A 292 -7.02 17.13 -8.15
C MET A 292 -7.59 16.71 -6.80
N ILE A 293 -8.76 16.07 -6.81
CA ILE A 293 -9.40 15.45 -5.66
C ILE A 293 -8.85 14.03 -5.51
N GLU A 294 -8.34 13.69 -4.33
CA GLU A 294 -7.81 12.36 -4.01
C GLU A 294 -8.96 11.46 -3.54
N VAL A 295 -9.19 10.34 -4.24
CA VAL A 295 -10.24 9.37 -3.92
C VAL A 295 -9.63 8.09 -3.37
N TYR A 296 -10.11 7.65 -2.21
CA TYR A 296 -9.80 6.35 -1.60
C TYR A 296 -10.99 5.42 -1.81
N GLY A 297 -10.76 4.19 -2.27
CA GLY A 297 -11.81 3.23 -2.55
C GLY A 297 -11.80 2.70 -3.98
N PHE A 298 -12.75 1.84 -4.29
CA PHE A 298 -12.87 1.22 -5.61
C PHE A 298 -14.32 0.83 -5.91
N PHE A 299 -14.58 0.40 -7.14
CA PHE A 299 -15.89 -0.13 -7.52
C PHE A 299 -16.15 -1.47 -6.79
N PRO A 300 -17.20 -1.61 -5.96
CA PRO A 300 -17.41 -2.79 -5.12
C PRO A 300 -18.01 -3.97 -5.91
N TRP A 301 -17.34 -4.38 -6.98
CA TRP A 301 -17.88 -5.22 -8.04
C TRP A 301 -18.32 -6.62 -7.57
N TRP A 302 -17.74 -7.19 -6.52
CA TRP A 302 -18.15 -8.50 -5.99
C TRP A 302 -19.44 -8.43 -5.15
N ASP A 303 -19.70 -7.30 -4.49
CA ASP A 303 -20.80 -7.14 -3.56
C ASP A 303 -21.98 -6.37 -4.12
N LYS A 304 -21.76 -5.42 -5.05
CA LYS A 304 -22.81 -4.58 -5.61
C LYS A 304 -22.53 -4.14 -7.06
N TYR A 305 -23.62 -3.76 -7.74
CA TYR A 305 -23.65 -3.01 -9.01
C TYR A 305 -23.03 -3.69 -10.23
N SER A 306 -22.68 -4.98 -10.14
CA SER A 306 -22.12 -5.72 -11.26
C SER A 306 -22.85 -7.04 -11.50
N THR A 307 -22.60 -7.64 -12.67
CA THR A 307 -23.10 -8.97 -13.03
C THR A 307 -22.57 -10.07 -12.10
N TYR A 308 -21.50 -9.80 -11.35
CA TYR A 308 -20.97 -10.74 -10.36
C TYR A 308 -22.04 -11.07 -9.31
N GLY A 309 -22.31 -12.36 -9.14
CA GLY A 309 -23.37 -12.83 -8.23
C GLY A 309 -24.80 -12.39 -8.62
N GLY A 310 -25.02 -11.85 -9.83
CA GLY A 310 -26.33 -11.39 -10.31
C GLY A 310 -26.84 -10.11 -9.66
N LYS A 311 -25.94 -9.21 -9.20
CA LYS A 311 -26.27 -8.01 -8.42
C LYS A 311 -26.26 -6.70 -9.23
N GLY A 312 -26.42 -6.81 -10.55
CA GLY A 312 -26.39 -5.70 -11.51
C GLY A 312 -26.38 -6.22 -12.95
N THR A 313 -26.49 -5.31 -13.92
CA THR A 313 -26.53 -5.64 -15.36
C THR A 313 -25.19 -5.43 -16.09
N TYR A 314 -24.27 -4.68 -15.50
CA TYR A 314 -22.97 -4.33 -16.09
C TYR A 314 -21.83 -5.16 -15.51
N THR A 315 -20.79 -5.44 -16.30
CA THR A 315 -19.63 -6.22 -15.80
C THR A 315 -18.78 -5.42 -14.82
N GLU A 316 -17.94 -6.11 -14.06
CA GLU A 316 -16.94 -5.54 -13.16
C GLU A 316 -16.05 -4.49 -13.86
N PHE A 317 -15.56 -4.79 -15.05
CA PHE A 317 -14.74 -3.86 -15.86
C PHE A 317 -15.53 -2.65 -16.33
N GLN A 318 -16.79 -2.83 -16.73
CA GLN A 318 -17.65 -1.73 -17.16
C GLN A 318 -17.93 -0.78 -15.99
N GLY A 319 -18.18 -1.31 -14.80
CA GLY A 319 -18.42 -0.53 -13.59
C GLY A 319 -17.18 0.21 -13.10
N GLU A 320 -16.01 -0.44 -13.08
CA GLU A 320 -14.73 0.20 -12.78
C GLU A 320 -14.51 1.42 -13.70
N TRP A 321 -14.55 1.20 -15.02
CA TRP A 321 -14.28 2.26 -15.98
C TRP A 321 -15.33 3.37 -15.93
N LYS A 322 -16.57 3.03 -15.57
CA LYS A 322 -17.62 4.03 -15.38
C LYS A 322 -17.35 4.92 -14.17
N VAL A 323 -16.96 4.35 -13.02
CA VAL A 323 -16.60 5.15 -11.84
C VAL A 323 -15.44 6.08 -12.16
N VAL A 324 -14.36 5.58 -12.78
CA VAL A 324 -13.18 6.40 -13.13
C VAL A 324 -13.54 7.49 -14.14
N GLU A 325 -14.42 7.21 -15.11
CA GLU A 325 -14.97 8.22 -16.02
C GLU A 325 -15.68 9.34 -15.26
N LEU A 326 -16.57 8.99 -14.33
CA LEU A 326 -17.32 9.97 -13.55
C LEU A 326 -16.39 10.82 -12.68
N LEU A 327 -15.43 10.20 -11.98
CA LEU A 327 -14.44 10.91 -11.17
C LEU A 327 -13.58 11.88 -12.00
N SER A 328 -13.06 11.42 -13.13
CA SER A 328 -12.17 12.21 -14.00
C SER A 328 -12.85 13.49 -14.49
N LYS A 329 -14.15 13.44 -14.81
CA LYS A 329 -14.97 14.60 -15.24
C LYS A 329 -15.09 15.71 -14.19
N TYR A 330 -14.62 15.48 -12.97
CA TYR A 330 -14.61 16.45 -11.87
C TYR A 330 -13.21 16.65 -11.27
N ASN A 331 -12.15 16.34 -12.03
CA ASN A 331 -10.76 16.40 -11.59
C ASN A 331 -10.51 15.54 -10.34
N ALA A 332 -11.14 14.36 -10.26
CA ALA A 332 -10.90 13.39 -9.18
C ALA A 332 -10.16 12.16 -9.72
N ALA A 333 -9.21 11.64 -8.94
CA ALA A 333 -8.42 10.46 -9.27
C ALA A 333 -8.36 9.49 -8.09
N ILE A 334 -8.43 8.19 -8.35
CA ILE A 334 -8.27 7.18 -7.29
C ILE A 334 -6.79 7.09 -6.94
N VAL A 335 -6.47 7.31 -5.67
CA VAL A 335 -5.09 7.28 -5.16
C VAL A 335 -4.79 6.02 -4.36
N SER A 336 -5.82 5.32 -3.88
CA SER A 336 -5.71 4.03 -3.23
C SER A 336 -6.91 3.16 -3.61
N ILE A 337 -6.65 2.03 -4.28
CA ILE A 337 -7.66 1.09 -4.76
C ILE A 337 -7.94 0.07 -3.66
N LEU A 338 -9.13 0.09 -3.09
CA LEU A 338 -9.54 -0.91 -2.11
C LEU A 338 -10.26 -2.03 -2.86
N ASP A 339 -9.53 -3.01 -3.39
CA ASP A 339 -10.14 -4.17 -4.06
C ASP A 339 -10.49 -5.24 -3.01
N THR A 340 -10.25 -6.53 -3.25
CA THR A 340 -10.31 -7.59 -2.21
C THR A 340 -9.30 -7.39 -1.06
N MET A 341 -8.77 -6.18 -0.94
CA MET A 341 -7.53 -5.84 -0.29
C MET A 341 -7.76 -4.49 0.39
N GLY A 342 -7.74 -4.48 1.71
CA GLY A 342 -7.90 -3.26 2.49
C GLY A 342 -6.61 -2.44 2.53
N ASP A 343 -6.74 -1.22 3.05
CA ASP A 343 -5.62 -0.28 3.25
C ASP A 343 -5.66 0.19 4.70
N ALA A 344 -5.04 -0.57 5.62
CA ALA A 344 -5.08 -0.29 7.06
C ALA A 344 -3.92 0.59 7.50
N ASN A 345 -4.05 1.24 8.66
CA ASN A 345 -2.98 2.01 9.29
C ASN A 345 -2.43 3.16 8.44
N MET A 346 -3.12 3.56 7.37
CA MET A 346 -2.72 4.71 6.55
C MET A 346 -2.68 6.00 7.36
N SER A 347 -3.49 6.10 8.42
CA SER A 347 -3.41 7.19 9.39
C SER A 347 -2.09 7.22 10.18
N ILE A 348 -1.37 6.10 10.30
CA ILE A 348 0.00 6.04 10.87
C ILE A 348 1.05 6.32 9.79
N HIS A 349 0.98 5.63 8.65
CA HIS A 349 1.93 5.79 7.54
C HIS A 349 1.95 7.22 6.99
N TRP A 350 0.82 7.93 7.12
CA TRP A 350 0.74 9.35 6.86
C TRP A 350 1.73 10.16 7.69
N TRP A 351 1.97 9.85 8.97
CA TRP A 351 2.88 10.63 9.82
C TRP A 351 4.37 10.40 9.55
N ALA A 352 4.71 9.43 8.71
CA ALA A 352 6.09 9.04 8.46
C ALA A 352 6.97 10.19 7.93
N PRO A 353 8.25 10.23 8.34
CA PRO A 353 9.20 11.21 7.82
C PRO A 353 9.64 10.86 6.39
N VAL A 354 9.29 11.72 5.42
CA VAL A 354 9.72 11.57 4.00
C VAL A 354 10.57 12.75 3.58
N ALA A 355 11.60 12.52 2.75
CA ALA A 355 12.28 13.61 2.06
C ALA A 355 11.30 14.37 1.15
N THR A 356 11.33 15.71 1.19
CA THR A 356 10.42 16.57 0.40
C THR A 356 10.67 16.54 -1.10
N GLN A 357 11.82 16.02 -1.53
CA GLN A 357 12.20 15.80 -2.92
C GLN A 357 13.00 14.51 -3.01
N LEU A 358 12.30 13.40 -3.16
CA LEU A 358 12.94 12.13 -3.50
C LEU A 358 13.64 12.27 -4.85
N LYS A 359 14.84 11.69 -4.97
CA LYS A 359 15.50 11.52 -6.26
C LYS A 359 15.03 10.19 -6.86
N PRO A 360 15.08 10.02 -8.19
CA PRO A 360 14.83 8.72 -8.82
C PRO A 360 15.65 7.63 -8.13
N ALA A 361 15.02 6.48 -7.85
CA ALA A 361 15.69 5.35 -7.19
C ALA A 361 16.92 4.92 -7.99
N HIS A 362 16.81 5.00 -9.32
CA HIS A 362 17.90 4.84 -10.25
C HIS A 362 17.93 5.97 -11.28
N THR A 363 19.14 6.32 -11.69
CA THR A 363 19.40 7.16 -12.87
C THR A 363 19.78 6.28 -14.06
N ALA A 364 19.67 6.81 -15.27
CA ALA A 364 20.14 6.13 -16.46
C ALA A 364 21.61 5.68 -16.31
N GLY A 365 21.88 4.41 -16.65
CA GLY A 365 23.23 3.84 -16.70
C GLY A 365 24.00 4.28 -17.95
N SER A 366 25.02 3.51 -18.34
CA SER A 366 25.71 3.74 -19.61
C SER A 366 24.76 3.57 -20.80
N ARG A 367 24.98 4.34 -21.88
CA ARG A 367 24.16 4.23 -23.08
C ARG A 367 24.34 2.85 -23.73
N PRO A 368 23.28 2.02 -23.86
CA PRO A 368 23.39 0.73 -24.52
C PRO A 368 23.51 0.89 -26.05
N THR A 369 24.14 -0.07 -26.70
CA THR A 369 24.21 -0.16 -28.17
C THR A 369 23.06 -1.01 -28.69
N LEU A 370 22.32 -0.49 -29.68
CA LEU A 370 21.26 -1.23 -30.35
C LEU A 370 21.82 -2.45 -31.10
N ALA A 371 21.40 -3.65 -30.71
CA ALA A 371 21.76 -4.91 -31.35
C ALA A 371 20.53 -5.66 -31.86
N ASN A 372 20.76 -6.67 -32.72
CA ASN A 372 19.71 -7.54 -33.24
C ASN A 372 19.28 -8.54 -32.16
N LYS A 373 18.38 -8.10 -31.29
CA LYS A 373 17.87 -8.85 -30.14
C LYS A 373 16.39 -8.57 -29.92
N THR A 374 15.76 -9.39 -29.07
CA THR A 374 14.41 -9.13 -28.56
C THR A 374 14.50 -8.59 -27.15
N TYR A 375 14.31 -7.28 -26.99
CA TYR A 375 14.38 -6.59 -25.71
C TYR A 375 13.04 -6.65 -24.99
N ILE A 376 13.05 -7.04 -23.73
CA ILE A 376 11.87 -7.15 -22.87
C ILE A 376 11.97 -6.12 -21.75
N LEU A 377 10.92 -5.32 -21.58
CA LEU A 377 10.67 -4.57 -20.36
C LEU A 377 9.60 -5.29 -19.54
N TRP A 378 9.92 -5.66 -18.30
CA TRP A 378 8.97 -6.19 -17.34
C TRP A 378 8.39 -5.05 -16.50
N GLY A 379 7.10 -4.77 -16.65
CA GLY A 379 6.39 -3.75 -15.86
C GLY A 379 5.42 -4.37 -14.87
N MET A 380 5.76 -4.49 -13.60
CA MET A 380 4.83 -5.02 -12.60
C MET A 380 3.70 -4.01 -12.39
N GLY A 381 2.52 -4.34 -12.92
CA GLY A 381 1.29 -3.54 -12.94
C GLY A 381 0.43 -3.70 -11.70
N ASP A 382 -0.62 -2.86 -11.67
CA ASP A 382 -1.67 -2.88 -10.65
C ASP A 382 -1.10 -2.59 -9.24
N HIS A 383 -0.11 -1.69 -9.18
CA HIS A 383 0.47 -1.21 -7.93
C HIS A 383 -0.05 0.15 -7.47
N ASP A 384 -1.37 0.28 -7.46
CA ASP A 384 -2.09 1.37 -6.81
C ASP A 384 -1.83 1.34 -5.30
N ALA A 385 -1.85 2.47 -4.58
CA ALA A 385 -1.15 2.62 -3.29
C ALA A 385 -1.42 1.53 -2.24
N SER A 386 -2.65 1.02 -2.14
CA SER A 386 -3.04 -0.09 -1.26
C SER A 386 -2.22 -1.37 -1.48
N THR A 387 -1.78 -1.63 -2.70
CA THR A 387 -1.09 -2.86 -3.10
C THR A 387 0.30 -3.01 -2.51
N ILE A 388 0.92 -1.88 -2.25
CA ILE A 388 2.16 -1.82 -1.51
C ILE A 388 1.91 -2.27 -0.09
N HIS A 389 0.81 -1.83 0.53
CA HIS A 389 0.46 -2.22 1.89
C HIS A 389 0.41 -3.74 2.06
N TYR A 390 -0.21 -4.50 1.15
CA TYR A 390 -0.39 -5.93 1.38
C TYR A 390 0.64 -6.86 0.72
N GLN A 391 1.15 -6.54 -0.47
CA GLN A 391 1.99 -7.48 -1.22
C GLN A 391 3.49 -7.31 -0.91
N PHE A 392 3.93 -6.08 -0.67
CA PHE A 392 5.36 -5.75 -0.56
C PHE A 392 6.05 -6.27 0.71
N PRO A 393 5.36 -6.52 1.84
CA PRO A 393 5.94 -7.28 2.94
C PRO A 393 6.53 -8.64 2.55
N TYR A 394 6.09 -9.21 1.42
CA TYR A 394 6.54 -10.50 0.93
C TYR A 394 7.30 -10.39 -0.39
N VAL A 395 6.75 -9.67 -1.38
CA VAL A 395 7.38 -9.58 -2.72
C VAL A 395 8.60 -8.66 -2.71
N TRP A 396 8.59 -7.59 -1.93
CA TRP A 396 9.73 -6.67 -1.85
C TRP A 396 10.72 -7.07 -0.74
N ASN A 397 10.21 -7.48 0.41
CA ASN A 397 11.02 -7.73 1.61
C ASN A 397 11.54 -9.17 1.73
N ALA A 398 10.88 -10.15 1.10
CA ALA A 398 11.14 -11.58 1.36
C ALA A 398 11.38 -12.45 0.11
N ASP A 399 11.09 -11.96 -1.10
CA ASP A 399 11.27 -12.73 -2.33
C ASP A 399 12.77 -12.80 -2.74
N PRO A 400 13.39 -14.00 -2.75
CA PRO A 400 14.81 -14.16 -3.04
C PRO A 400 15.18 -13.92 -4.52
N ALA A 401 14.21 -13.79 -5.43
CA ALA A 401 14.49 -13.43 -6.82
C ALA A 401 14.52 -11.93 -7.10
N ARG A 402 14.15 -11.10 -6.11
CA ARG A 402 14.13 -9.65 -6.30
C ARG A 402 15.51 -9.14 -6.71
N GLY A 403 15.54 -8.37 -7.80
CA GLY A 403 16.76 -7.82 -8.38
C GLY A 403 17.50 -8.74 -9.36
N LYS A 404 17.07 -10.01 -9.56
CA LYS A 404 17.70 -10.91 -10.56
C LYS A 404 17.30 -10.57 -12.00
N THR A 405 16.12 -9.99 -12.19
CA THR A 405 15.61 -9.50 -13.47
C THR A 405 15.18 -8.04 -13.25
N PRO A 406 15.55 -7.10 -14.14
CA PRO A 406 15.13 -5.71 -14.00
C PRO A 406 13.60 -5.61 -14.15
N ILE A 407 12.96 -4.97 -13.18
CA ILE A 407 11.51 -4.77 -13.11
C ILE A 407 11.23 -3.28 -12.97
N ALA A 408 10.32 -2.78 -13.81
CA ALA A 408 9.69 -1.50 -13.66
C ALA A 408 8.42 -1.68 -12.79
N TRP A 409 8.48 -1.27 -11.52
CA TRP A 409 7.38 -1.32 -10.58
C TRP A 409 6.42 -0.15 -10.85
N ASN A 410 5.23 -0.44 -11.40
CA ASN A 410 4.23 0.56 -11.79
C ASN A 410 3.45 1.09 -10.58
N ILE A 411 4.14 1.78 -9.68
CA ILE A 411 3.60 2.32 -8.43
C ILE A 411 3.09 3.74 -8.63
N VAL A 412 1.86 4.04 -8.20
CA VAL A 412 1.32 5.40 -8.29
C VAL A 412 2.12 6.38 -7.40
N PRO A 413 2.51 7.58 -7.88
CA PRO A 413 3.17 8.60 -7.07
C PRO A 413 2.34 9.07 -5.87
N ALA A 414 1.01 8.94 -5.89
CA ALA A 414 0.16 9.24 -4.74
C ALA A 414 0.42 8.34 -3.52
N THR A 415 1.11 7.21 -3.69
CA THR A 415 1.73 6.43 -2.59
C THR A 415 2.60 7.29 -1.69
N ARG A 416 2.98 8.52 -2.11
CA ARG A 416 3.52 9.53 -1.19
C ARG A 416 2.75 9.52 0.14
N ASN A 417 1.42 9.40 0.11
CA ASN A 417 0.52 9.38 1.26
C ASN A 417 0.87 8.32 2.32
N ALA A 418 1.56 7.23 1.94
CA ALA A 418 2.26 6.28 2.81
C ALA A 418 3.77 6.52 2.76
N GLY A 419 4.21 7.57 3.45
CA GLY A 419 5.52 8.16 3.24
C GLY A 419 6.71 7.27 3.58
N ASP A 420 6.59 6.52 4.68
CA ASP A 420 7.58 5.55 5.13
C ASP A 420 7.74 4.42 4.12
N MET A 421 6.63 3.88 3.61
CA MET A 421 6.66 2.84 2.58
C MET A 421 7.37 3.35 1.34
N LEU A 422 6.96 4.51 0.79
CA LEU A 422 7.61 5.05 -0.40
C LEU A 422 9.10 5.26 -0.17
N GLN A 423 9.49 5.97 0.90
CA GLN A 423 10.90 6.19 1.24
C GLN A 423 11.65 4.87 1.39
N TYR A 424 11.04 3.86 2.02
CA TYR A 424 11.63 2.54 2.19
C TYR A 424 11.89 1.84 0.86
N LEU A 425 10.98 1.94 -0.12
CA LEU A 425 11.21 1.40 -1.47
C LEU A 425 12.43 2.09 -2.13
N TYR A 426 12.54 3.42 -2.04
CA TYR A 426 13.73 4.13 -2.56
C TYR A 426 15.00 3.71 -1.82
N ASP A 427 14.94 3.63 -0.49
CA ASP A 427 16.10 3.32 0.35
C ASP A 427 16.59 1.89 0.14
N THR A 428 15.73 0.96 -0.26
CA THR A 428 16.03 -0.48 -0.32
C THR A 428 15.99 -1.07 -1.72
N ALA A 429 15.74 -0.28 -2.76
CA ALA A 429 15.78 -0.69 -4.18
C ALA A 429 17.10 -1.42 -4.51
N THR A 430 17.00 -2.64 -5.06
CA THR A 430 18.14 -3.34 -5.66
C THR A 430 18.46 -2.72 -7.01
N PRO A 431 19.61 -3.00 -7.65
CA PRO A 431 19.94 -2.46 -8.98
C PRO A 431 18.93 -2.83 -10.09
N GLY A 432 18.03 -3.79 -9.84
CA GLY A 432 16.96 -4.21 -10.74
C GLY A 432 15.60 -3.57 -10.46
N ASP A 433 15.44 -2.71 -9.46
CA ASP A 433 14.12 -2.18 -9.05
C ASP A 433 13.89 -0.73 -9.51
N TYR A 434 13.14 -0.54 -10.59
CA TYR A 434 12.86 0.77 -11.14
C TYR A 434 11.44 1.20 -10.80
N LEU A 435 11.29 2.30 -10.06
CA LEU A 435 9.97 2.85 -9.76
C LEU A 435 9.49 3.71 -10.93
N VAL A 436 8.34 3.35 -11.51
CA VAL A 436 7.68 4.06 -12.63
C VAL A 436 6.21 4.27 -12.30
N ALA A 437 5.58 5.33 -12.79
CA ALA A 437 4.23 5.66 -12.34
C ALA A 437 3.19 4.66 -12.86
N GLY A 438 2.34 4.17 -11.97
CA GLY A 438 1.19 3.31 -12.25
C GLY A 438 -0.07 4.06 -12.70
N ALA A 439 -1.13 3.28 -12.94
CA ALA A 439 -2.48 3.67 -13.40
C ALA A 439 -2.70 5.18 -13.60
N GLY A 440 -2.42 5.68 -14.80
CA GLY A 440 -2.75 7.05 -15.18
C GLY A 440 -1.75 8.13 -14.76
N ALA A 441 -0.57 7.80 -14.24
CA ALA A 441 0.42 8.70 -13.62
C ALA A 441 0.18 8.96 -12.13
N GLY A 442 -0.24 10.15 -11.72
CA GLY A 442 -0.34 10.53 -10.31
C GLY A 442 -1.30 9.67 -9.48
N GLY A 443 -2.34 9.14 -10.13
CA GLY A 443 -3.35 8.21 -9.61
C GLY A 443 -4.31 7.86 -10.75
N TYR A 444 -5.21 6.91 -10.51
CA TYR A 444 -6.08 6.35 -11.55
C TYR A 444 -7.16 7.35 -11.98
N ALA A 445 -6.99 7.87 -13.19
CA ALA A 445 -7.92 8.74 -13.91
C ALA A 445 -7.87 8.42 -15.42
N ASN A 446 -8.89 8.87 -16.15
CA ASN A 446 -8.94 8.85 -17.62
C ASN A 446 -8.52 10.24 -18.14
N PRO A 447 -7.30 10.42 -18.68
CA PRO A 447 -6.75 11.74 -19.02
C PRO A 447 -7.66 12.58 -19.92
N ASP A 448 -8.35 11.97 -20.88
CA ASP A 448 -9.26 12.69 -21.78
C ASP A 448 -10.59 13.12 -21.14
N TYR A 449 -10.94 12.56 -19.99
CA TYR A 449 -12.09 13.01 -19.21
C TYR A 449 -11.74 14.01 -18.12
N VAL A 450 -10.44 14.24 -17.84
CA VAL A 450 -10.03 15.28 -16.89
C VAL A 450 -10.52 16.63 -17.40
N LYS A 451 -11.36 17.28 -16.59
CA LYS A 451 -12.07 18.51 -16.98
C LYS A 451 -11.13 19.68 -17.21
N ASP A 452 -10.13 19.85 -16.33
CA ASP A 452 -9.13 20.91 -16.44
C ASP A 452 -7.73 20.33 -16.62
N VAL A 453 -7.27 20.23 -17.86
CA VAL A 453 -5.97 19.65 -18.22
C VAL A 453 -4.77 20.35 -17.54
N ALA A 454 -4.89 21.64 -17.23
CA ALA A 454 -3.88 22.38 -16.49
C ALA A 454 -3.77 21.94 -15.03
N VAL A 455 -4.90 21.61 -14.38
CA VAL A 455 -4.93 21.04 -13.02
C VAL A 455 -4.24 19.68 -13.02
N TRP A 456 -4.56 18.84 -14.01
CA TRP A 456 -3.91 17.54 -14.20
C TRP A 456 -2.40 17.63 -14.40
N LYS A 457 -1.95 18.49 -15.31
CA LYS A 457 -0.51 18.76 -15.55
C LYS A 457 0.17 19.20 -14.26
N GLY A 458 -0.38 20.21 -13.58
CA GLY A 458 0.22 20.79 -12.39
C GLY A 458 0.29 19.80 -11.22
N TRP A 459 -0.75 18.99 -11.01
CA TRP A 459 -0.76 17.95 -9.98
C TRP A 459 0.32 16.90 -10.22
N ASN A 460 0.45 16.40 -11.45
CA ASN A 460 1.47 15.41 -11.82
C ASN A 460 2.90 15.98 -11.76
N GLU A 461 3.15 17.19 -12.25
CA GLU A 461 4.46 17.84 -12.13
C GLU A 461 4.90 17.98 -10.67
N ARG A 462 3.97 18.37 -9.77
CA ARG A 462 4.26 18.46 -8.33
C ARG A 462 4.54 17.08 -7.74
N LEU A 463 3.72 16.08 -8.07
CA LEU A 463 3.89 14.70 -7.62
C LEU A 463 5.26 14.17 -8.03
N TYR A 464 5.56 14.12 -9.33
CA TYR A 464 6.81 13.57 -9.87
C TYR A 464 8.04 14.27 -9.33
N ARG A 465 8.00 15.60 -9.17
CA ARG A 465 9.09 16.37 -8.56
C ARG A 465 9.31 15.99 -7.09
N SER A 466 8.22 15.81 -6.33
CA SER A 466 8.32 15.46 -4.89
C SER A 466 8.72 14.00 -4.67
N THR A 467 8.30 13.10 -5.55
CA THR A 467 8.53 11.66 -5.43
C THR A 467 9.72 11.15 -6.24
N GLY A 468 10.31 11.96 -7.12
CA GLY A 468 11.48 11.57 -7.91
C GLY A 468 11.14 10.67 -9.11
N TYR A 469 9.88 10.62 -9.53
CA TYR A 469 9.47 9.86 -10.70
C TYR A 469 9.88 10.59 -11.99
N THR A 470 10.20 9.82 -13.03
CA THR A 470 10.64 10.35 -14.34
C THR A 470 9.89 9.74 -15.52
N MET A 471 9.07 8.71 -15.27
CA MET A 471 8.39 7.89 -16.28
C MET A 471 7.01 7.46 -15.81
N SER A 472 6.15 7.17 -16.77
CA SER A 472 4.81 6.60 -16.56
C SER A 472 4.78 5.23 -17.20
N GLY A 473 4.71 4.19 -16.39
CA GLY A 473 4.78 2.79 -16.84
C GLY A 473 3.42 2.18 -17.17
N PHE A 474 2.31 2.82 -16.77
CA PHE A 474 0.97 2.33 -17.08
C PHE A 474 -0.07 3.45 -17.13
N VAL A 475 -0.39 3.94 -18.33
CA VAL A 475 -1.39 4.98 -18.57
C VAL A 475 -2.69 4.36 -19.10
N LEU A 476 -3.75 4.50 -18.31
CA LEU A 476 -5.11 4.08 -18.65
C LEU A 476 -5.93 5.26 -19.16
N ASN A 477 -6.86 4.98 -20.08
CA ASN A 477 -7.85 5.95 -20.55
C ASN A 477 -9.28 5.37 -20.63
N GLY A 478 -9.47 4.12 -20.18
CA GLY A 478 -10.76 3.46 -19.98
C GLY A 478 -11.80 3.76 -21.06
N ASN A 479 -12.99 4.24 -20.63
CA ASN A 479 -14.12 4.60 -21.50
C ASN A 479 -13.85 5.78 -22.46
N ALA A 480 -12.76 6.53 -22.31
CA ALA A 480 -12.38 7.54 -23.31
C ALA A 480 -11.68 6.91 -24.53
N GLY A 481 -11.25 5.66 -24.42
CA GLY A 481 -10.64 4.92 -25.52
C GLY A 481 -9.23 5.42 -25.81
N VAL A 482 -8.94 5.78 -27.06
CA VAL A 482 -7.59 6.18 -27.48
C VAL A 482 -7.27 7.59 -26.99
N VAL A 483 -6.15 7.75 -26.26
CA VAL A 483 -5.69 9.03 -25.70
C VAL A 483 -5.57 10.10 -26.79
N THR A 484 -6.17 11.27 -26.61
CA THR A 484 -6.06 12.38 -27.58
C THR A 484 -4.65 12.96 -27.65
N PRO A 485 -4.22 13.61 -28.76
CA PRO A 485 -2.87 14.16 -28.86
C PRO A 485 -2.60 15.22 -27.78
N SER A 486 -3.63 15.98 -27.40
CA SER A 486 -3.57 17.00 -26.35
C SER A 486 -3.34 16.39 -24.96
N SER A 487 -4.02 15.29 -24.63
CA SER A 487 -3.83 14.63 -23.33
C SER A 487 -2.50 13.88 -23.27
N GLU A 488 -2.10 13.24 -24.37
CA GLU A 488 -0.77 12.62 -24.52
C GLU A 488 0.35 13.66 -24.37
N GLU A 489 0.16 14.86 -24.92
CA GLU A 489 1.09 15.99 -24.83
C GLU A 489 1.41 16.38 -23.39
N VAL A 490 0.46 16.27 -22.46
CA VAL A 490 0.65 16.63 -21.05
C VAL A 490 1.74 15.80 -20.37
N TYR A 491 1.86 14.52 -20.73
CA TYR A 491 2.85 13.62 -20.15
C TYR A 491 4.29 14.04 -20.45
N ARG A 492 4.53 14.79 -21.55
CA ARG A 492 5.88 15.29 -21.89
C ARG A 492 6.49 16.17 -20.81
N TYR A 493 5.66 16.78 -19.95
CA TYR A 493 6.12 17.76 -18.97
C TYR A 493 6.68 17.12 -17.69
N PHE A 494 6.30 15.88 -17.39
CA PHE A 494 6.72 15.17 -16.18
C PHE A 494 7.23 13.74 -16.43
N SER A 495 6.87 13.13 -17.55
CA SER A 495 7.22 11.76 -17.95
C SER A 495 8.22 11.76 -19.11
N ASN A 496 9.38 12.39 -18.88
CA ASN A 496 10.28 12.82 -19.96
C ASN A 496 10.91 11.67 -20.76
N ASP A 497 11.10 10.50 -20.17
CA ASP A 497 11.76 9.38 -20.85
C ASP A 497 10.81 8.45 -21.59
N LEU A 498 9.78 7.99 -20.87
CA LEU A 498 8.94 6.88 -21.28
C LEU A 498 7.53 7.07 -20.72
N SER A 499 6.53 6.95 -21.58
CA SER A 499 5.13 6.83 -21.21
C SER A 499 4.53 5.60 -21.90
N LEU A 500 4.21 4.57 -21.12
CA LEU A 500 3.62 3.34 -21.59
C LEU A 500 2.11 3.36 -21.35
N PHE A 501 1.35 2.96 -22.36
CA PHE A 501 -0.10 3.03 -22.35
C PHE A 501 -0.69 1.62 -22.34
N TYR A 502 -1.86 1.48 -21.73
CA TYR A 502 -2.65 0.27 -21.85
C TYR A 502 -3.17 0.12 -23.28
N ASN A 503 -3.14 -1.07 -23.85
CA ASN A 503 -3.73 -1.42 -25.13
C ASN A 503 -5.25 -1.58 -24.95
N PRO A 504 -6.10 -0.82 -25.68
CA PRO A 504 -5.85 -0.12 -26.93
C PRO A 504 -5.73 1.41 -26.85
N ASN A 505 -5.37 1.99 -25.71
CA ASN A 505 -5.41 3.43 -25.46
C ASN A 505 -4.37 4.28 -26.22
N LEU A 506 -3.36 3.72 -26.89
CA LEU A 506 -2.43 4.49 -27.75
C LEU A 506 -2.71 4.32 -29.25
N ARG A 507 -2.63 5.43 -29.99
CA ARG A 507 -2.58 5.42 -31.46
C ARG A 507 -1.27 4.78 -31.94
N SER A 508 -1.38 3.83 -32.88
CA SER A 508 -0.23 3.12 -33.46
C SER A 508 0.57 2.35 -32.39
N PRO A 509 0.26 1.06 -32.15
CA PRO A 509 0.78 0.29 -31.01
C PRO A 509 2.28 -0.08 -31.11
N LYS A 510 3.01 0.49 -32.08
CA LYS A 510 4.44 0.24 -32.28
C LYS A 510 5.28 1.20 -31.41
N PRO A 511 6.51 0.81 -31.02
CA PRO A 511 7.43 1.74 -30.36
C PRO A 511 7.62 3.00 -31.21
N ASP A 512 7.44 4.16 -30.60
CA ASP A 512 7.57 5.44 -31.27
C ASP A 512 8.21 6.50 -30.35
N VAL A 513 8.68 7.59 -30.94
CA VAL A 513 9.35 8.70 -30.26
C VAL A 513 8.66 9.99 -30.65
N ARG A 514 8.05 10.67 -29.68
CA ARG A 514 7.39 11.96 -29.91
C ARG A 514 8.40 13.08 -30.14
N SER A 515 7.92 14.22 -30.62
CA SER A 515 8.76 15.40 -30.92
C SER A 515 9.55 15.94 -29.74
N THR A 516 9.20 15.53 -28.52
CA THR A 516 9.91 15.80 -27.27
C THR A 516 10.70 14.59 -26.77
N ASN A 517 11.19 13.74 -27.67
CA ASN A 517 12.00 12.55 -27.37
C ASN A 517 11.42 11.56 -26.33
N MET A 518 10.17 11.75 -25.93
CA MET A 518 9.43 10.85 -25.06
C MET A 518 9.12 9.59 -25.86
N VAL A 519 9.55 8.45 -25.33
CA VAL A 519 9.23 7.15 -25.91
C VAL A 519 7.81 6.78 -25.50
N VAL A 520 7.04 6.28 -26.46
CA VAL A 520 5.69 5.78 -26.22
C VAL A 520 5.49 4.41 -26.86
N MET A 521 4.73 3.56 -26.16
CA MET A 521 4.42 2.20 -26.58
C MET A 521 3.20 1.68 -25.79
N ASN A 522 2.43 0.78 -26.38
CA ASN A 522 1.42 0.01 -25.66
C ASN A 522 2.01 -1.25 -25.03
N ASP A 523 1.39 -1.76 -23.97
CA ASP A 523 1.60 -3.17 -23.62
C ASP A 523 1.18 -4.08 -24.80
N ASN A 524 2.05 -5.05 -25.10
CA ASN A 524 1.90 -5.92 -26.26
C ASN A 524 1.95 -7.41 -25.91
N VAL A 525 2.11 -7.74 -24.63
CA VAL A 525 2.02 -9.10 -24.09
C VAL A 525 1.29 -9.06 -22.73
N PRO A 526 -0.04 -9.30 -22.71
CA PRO A 526 -0.75 -9.45 -21.45
C PRO A 526 -0.32 -10.74 -20.72
N ILE A 527 -0.66 -10.87 -19.44
CA ILE A 527 -0.47 -12.12 -18.69
C ILE A 527 -1.45 -13.16 -19.21
N ALA A 528 -0.97 -14.38 -19.41
CA ALA A 528 -1.82 -15.51 -19.73
C ALA A 528 -2.19 -16.32 -18.47
N THR A 529 -1.26 -16.54 -17.53
CA THR A 529 -1.45 -17.45 -16.38
C THR A 529 -0.40 -17.22 -15.27
N ASN A 530 -0.59 -17.84 -14.09
CA ASN A 530 0.47 -18.00 -13.07
C ASN A 530 1.37 -19.23 -13.34
N ASP A 531 1.30 -19.81 -14.54
CA ASP A 531 2.08 -20.98 -14.94
C ASP A 531 3.27 -20.55 -15.82
N VAL A 532 4.47 -20.96 -15.41
CA VAL A 532 5.73 -20.53 -16.03
C VAL A 532 5.83 -20.99 -17.49
N GLN A 533 5.36 -22.21 -17.82
CA GLN A 533 5.40 -22.73 -19.19
C GLN A 533 4.42 -22.00 -20.09
N ALA A 534 3.19 -21.79 -19.64
CA ALA A 534 2.15 -21.12 -20.39
C ALA A 534 2.52 -19.66 -20.67
N GLN A 535 3.09 -18.95 -19.69
CA GLN A 535 3.55 -17.58 -19.93
C GLN A 535 4.76 -17.53 -20.87
N ALA A 536 5.72 -18.47 -20.73
CA ALA A 536 6.84 -18.58 -21.66
C ALA A 536 6.36 -18.80 -23.11
N ALA A 537 5.38 -19.70 -23.31
CA ALA A 537 4.76 -19.95 -24.61
C ALA A 537 4.00 -18.71 -25.14
N HIS A 538 3.34 -17.95 -24.25
CA HIS A 538 2.65 -16.72 -24.64
C HIS A 538 3.63 -15.65 -25.15
N ILE A 539 4.75 -15.46 -24.46
CA ILE A 539 5.83 -14.56 -24.89
C ILE A 539 6.41 -15.03 -26.23
N TYR A 540 6.66 -16.33 -26.39
CA TYR A 540 7.13 -16.90 -27.65
C TYR A 540 6.17 -16.57 -28.81
N ASN A 541 4.87 -16.78 -28.63
CA ASN A 541 3.87 -16.51 -29.68
C ASN A 541 3.85 -15.02 -30.06
N ALA A 542 3.93 -14.12 -29.07
CA ALA A 542 4.00 -12.69 -29.33
C ALA A 542 5.29 -12.31 -30.10
N THR A 543 6.44 -12.90 -29.73
CA THR A 543 7.71 -12.69 -30.42
C THR A 543 7.68 -13.20 -31.86
N ALA A 544 7.14 -14.40 -32.08
CA ALA A 544 7.05 -15.02 -33.40
C ALA A 544 6.18 -14.22 -34.38
N ALA A 545 5.24 -13.41 -33.87
CA ALA A 545 4.43 -12.49 -34.66
C ALA A 545 5.15 -11.19 -35.06
N LEU A 546 6.33 -10.91 -34.49
CA LEU A 546 7.11 -9.71 -34.82
C LEU A 546 7.87 -9.86 -36.16
N PRO A 547 8.27 -8.75 -36.80
CA PRO A 547 9.10 -8.80 -38.00
C PRO A 547 10.53 -9.28 -37.68
N SER A 548 10.91 -10.46 -38.20
CA SER A 548 12.28 -11.01 -38.11
C SER A 548 12.89 -10.95 -36.70
N PRO A 549 12.24 -11.54 -35.68
CA PRO A 549 12.71 -11.55 -34.30
C PRO A 549 14.12 -12.15 -34.17
N GLY A 550 14.96 -11.59 -33.30
CA GLY A 550 16.37 -11.95 -33.15
C GLY A 550 17.29 -11.54 -34.32
N ALA A 551 16.76 -11.36 -35.54
CA ALA A 551 17.53 -10.88 -36.70
C ALA A 551 17.47 -9.36 -36.86
N THR A 552 16.47 -8.70 -36.27
CA THR A 552 16.38 -7.24 -36.14
C THR A 552 16.01 -6.86 -34.70
N PRO A 553 16.28 -5.61 -34.26
CA PRO A 553 15.91 -5.18 -32.91
C PRO A 553 14.39 -5.12 -32.77
N ASN A 554 13.88 -5.82 -31.76
CA ASN A 554 12.47 -5.97 -31.40
C ASN A 554 12.23 -5.64 -29.92
N PHE A 555 11.01 -5.21 -29.60
CA PHE A 555 10.65 -4.68 -28.28
C PHE A 555 9.33 -5.27 -27.79
N LEU A 556 9.37 -5.82 -26.58
CA LEU A 556 8.20 -6.32 -25.85
C LEU A 556 8.07 -5.58 -24.52
N TYR A 557 6.84 -5.24 -24.17
CA TYR A 557 6.47 -4.74 -22.85
C TYR A 557 5.47 -5.72 -22.25
N ILE A 558 5.90 -6.38 -21.18
CA ILE A 558 5.12 -7.42 -20.49
C ILE A 558 4.67 -6.83 -19.16
N LYS A 559 3.36 -6.82 -18.91
CA LYS A 559 2.77 -6.27 -17.68
C LYS A 559 2.23 -7.38 -16.77
N PRO A 560 3.05 -8.05 -15.94
CA PRO A 560 2.55 -8.90 -14.86
C PRO A 560 1.76 -8.10 -13.81
N ALA A 561 0.84 -8.74 -13.10
CA ALA A 561 -0.05 -8.14 -12.11
C ALA A 561 -0.07 -9.07 -10.90
N PHE A 562 0.27 -8.55 -9.72
CA PHE A 562 0.29 -9.32 -8.47
C PHE A 562 1.11 -10.62 -8.50
N THR A 563 2.14 -10.73 -9.35
CA THR A 563 3.00 -11.92 -9.42
C THR A 563 4.28 -11.77 -8.59
N SER A 564 4.92 -12.87 -8.21
CA SER A 564 6.22 -12.85 -7.54
C SER A 564 7.36 -12.53 -8.51
N THR A 565 8.47 -11.99 -7.99
CA THR A 565 9.68 -11.77 -8.80
C THR A 565 10.34 -13.09 -9.19
N GLU A 566 10.17 -14.14 -8.36
CA GLU A 566 10.63 -15.50 -8.68
C GLU A 566 9.93 -16.04 -9.92
N TYR A 567 8.61 -15.84 -10.02
CA TYR A 567 7.86 -16.23 -11.22
C TYR A 567 8.40 -15.54 -12.49
N ILE A 568 8.61 -14.23 -12.45
CA ILE A 568 9.18 -13.47 -13.58
C ILE A 568 10.56 -14.00 -13.96
N HIS A 569 11.42 -14.25 -12.96
CA HIS A 569 12.77 -14.77 -13.18
C HIS A 569 12.74 -16.17 -13.83
N GLN A 570 11.84 -17.04 -13.39
CA GLN A 570 11.67 -18.38 -13.95
C GLN A 570 11.16 -18.33 -15.40
N VAL A 571 10.18 -17.47 -15.69
CA VAL A 571 9.68 -17.27 -17.07
C VAL A 571 10.81 -16.79 -17.97
N MET A 572 11.59 -15.79 -17.52
CA MET A 572 12.72 -15.25 -18.29
C MET A 572 13.78 -16.33 -18.60
N LYS A 573 14.20 -17.12 -17.61
CA LYS A 573 15.16 -18.22 -17.82
C LYS A 573 14.61 -19.26 -18.79
N LYS A 574 13.33 -19.57 -18.69
CA LYS A 574 12.68 -20.58 -19.52
C LYS A 574 12.62 -20.18 -20.98
N ILE A 575 12.15 -18.97 -21.30
CA ILE A 575 12.09 -18.50 -22.69
C ILE A 575 13.48 -18.41 -23.34
N GLN A 576 14.51 -18.05 -22.57
CA GLN A 576 15.89 -18.00 -23.05
C GLN A 576 16.44 -19.40 -23.36
N ALA A 577 16.10 -20.40 -22.55
CA ALA A 577 16.53 -21.77 -22.73
C ALA A 577 15.82 -22.47 -23.91
N GLU A 578 14.52 -22.22 -24.07
CA GLU A 578 13.70 -22.86 -25.11
C GLU A 578 13.86 -22.22 -26.49
N HIS A 579 14.13 -20.90 -26.53
CA HIS A 579 14.18 -20.12 -27.77
C HIS A 579 15.43 -19.20 -27.85
N PRO A 580 16.65 -19.76 -27.80
CA PRO A 580 17.88 -18.98 -27.86
C PRO A 580 18.05 -18.19 -29.17
N GLU A 581 17.39 -18.60 -30.25
CA GLU A 581 17.42 -17.94 -31.57
C GLU A 581 16.92 -16.49 -31.55
N TYR A 582 16.06 -16.12 -30.60
CA TYR A 582 15.49 -14.76 -30.50
C TYR A 582 16.29 -13.81 -29.61
N GLN A 583 17.34 -14.32 -28.96
CA GLN A 583 18.27 -13.53 -28.12
C GLN A 583 17.54 -12.60 -27.15
N TYR A 584 16.66 -13.17 -26.33
CA TYR A 584 15.88 -12.41 -25.34
C TYR A 584 16.76 -11.73 -24.29
N GLU A 585 16.55 -10.43 -24.10
CA GLU A 585 17.27 -9.63 -23.11
C GLU A 585 16.27 -8.78 -22.31
N ALA A 586 16.17 -9.04 -21.00
CA ALA A 586 15.45 -8.16 -20.09
C ALA A 586 16.29 -6.92 -19.81
N VAL A 587 15.72 -5.73 -20.02
CA VAL A 587 16.42 -4.44 -19.84
C VAL A 587 15.65 -3.52 -18.91
N ASP A 588 16.37 -2.61 -18.25
CA ASP A 588 15.76 -1.57 -17.44
C ASP A 588 15.03 -0.52 -18.30
N PRO A 589 14.09 0.26 -17.73
CA PRO A 589 13.29 1.21 -18.50
C PRO A 589 14.10 2.35 -19.16
N TYR A 590 15.26 2.77 -18.61
CA TYR A 590 16.11 3.77 -19.26
C TYR A 590 16.83 3.18 -20.48
N ALA A 591 17.39 1.98 -20.35
CA ALA A 591 17.99 1.25 -21.46
C ALA A 591 16.96 0.95 -22.55
N TYR A 592 15.76 0.52 -22.17
CA TYR A 592 14.64 0.28 -23.07
C TYR A 592 14.29 1.53 -23.88
N ALA A 593 14.09 2.68 -23.22
CA ALA A 593 13.83 3.95 -23.89
C ALA A 593 14.99 4.37 -24.81
N SER A 594 16.24 4.20 -24.38
CA SER A 594 17.44 4.50 -25.18
C SER A 594 17.54 3.66 -26.46
N LEU A 595 17.21 2.37 -26.38
CA LEU A 595 17.23 1.45 -27.51
C LEU A 595 16.09 1.75 -28.50
N ILE A 596 14.90 2.09 -28.02
CA ILE A 596 13.78 2.52 -28.89
C ILE A 596 14.13 3.82 -29.62
N ARG A 597 14.73 4.81 -28.94
CA ARG A 597 15.19 6.05 -29.60
C ARG A 597 16.16 5.75 -30.74
N GLN A 598 17.12 4.86 -30.52
CA GLN A 598 18.05 4.42 -31.56
C GLN A 598 17.35 3.70 -32.73
N LYS A 599 16.33 2.88 -32.44
CA LYS A 599 15.56 2.18 -33.47
C LYS A 599 14.74 3.13 -34.33
N VAL A 600 14.07 4.10 -33.72
CA VAL A 600 13.11 5.00 -34.38
C VAL A 600 13.81 6.18 -35.06
N LYS A 601 14.78 6.82 -34.37
CA LYS A 601 15.48 8.01 -34.88
C LYS A 601 16.83 7.70 -35.54
N GLY A 602 17.34 6.48 -35.40
CA GLY A 602 18.73 6.13 -35.74
C GLY A 602 19.71 6.50 -34.62
N ASN A 603 20.99 6.16 -34.81
CA ASN A 603 22.05 6.47 -33.85
C ASN A 603 22.50 7.94 -33.96
N VAL A 604 21.68 8.86 -33.45
CA VAL A 604 21.94 10.31 -33.51
C VAL A 604 23.08 10.72 -32.57
N ALA A 605 24.01 11.53 -33.08
CA ALA A 605 25.15 12.03 -32.32
C ALA A 605 24.76 13.06 -31.24
N ASN A 606 24.01 14.09 -31.63
CA ASN A 606 23.57 15.16 -30.74
C ASN A 606 22.07 15.01 -30.47
N ASP A 607 21.71 14.60 -29.26
CA ASP A 607 20.31 14.46 -28.89
C ASP A 607 20.14 14.68 -27.39
N ALA A 608 19.07 15.36 -26.98
CA ALA A 608 18.85 15.79 -25.60
C ALA A 608 17.40 15.64 -25.20
N ILE A 609 17.18 15.34 -23.92
CA ILE A 609 15.87 15.49 -23.27
C ILE A 609 15.93 16.54 -22.17
N LEU A 610 14.86 17.32 -22.03
CA LEU A 610 14.73 18.37 -21.02
C LEU A 610 13.94 17.84 -19.82
N LEU A 611 14.67 17.49 -18.77
CA LEU A 611 14.12 16.82 -17.58
C LEU A 611 13.38 17.78 -16.65
N ASP A 612 13.90 18.99 -16.47
CA ASP A 612 13.33 19.97 -15.53
C ASP A 612 13.52 21.42 -16.00
N LEU A 613 12.56 22.27 -15.65
CA LEU A 613 12.62 23.73 -15.77
C LEU A 613 12.14 24.33 -14.45
N GLN A 614 13.01 25.07 -13.77
CA GLN A 614 12.66 25.82 -12.57
C GLN A 614 12.58 27.30 -12.92
N LEU A 615 11.35 27.78 -13.12
CA LEU A 615 11.02 29.18 -13.34
C LEU A 615 9.55 29.41 -12.94
N PRO A 616 9.21 30.47 -12.19
CA PRO A 616 7.83 30.69 -11.77
C PRO A 616 6.96 31.07 -12.97
N GLU A 617 5.73 30.55 -13.01
CA GLU A 617 4.73 30.88 -14.04
C GLU A 617 4.22 32.33 -13.96
N GLN A 618 4.44 33.00 -12.82
CA GLN A 618 4.12 34.41 -12.63
C GLN A 618 5.33 35.18 -12.08
N MET A 619 5.58 36.37 -12.64
CA MET A 619 6.66 37.26 -12.25
C MET A 619 6.15 38.69 -12.01
N ILE A 620 6.79 39.42 -11.11
CA ILE A 620 6.54 40.84 -10.90
C ILE A 620 7.34 41.65 -11.93
N ALA A 621 6.69 42.62 -12.56
CA ALA A 621 7.29 43.47 -13.59
C ALA A 621 8.61 44.10 -13.12
N GLY A 622 9.66 43.99 -13.93
CA GLY A 622 10.99 44.56 -13.66
C GLY A 622 11.87 43.76 -12.69
N GLU A 623 11.38 42.69 -12.06
CA GLU A 623 12.18 41.85 -11.16
C GLU A 623 12.96 40.75 -11.90
N LYS A 624 14.08 40.30 -11.32
CA LYS A 624 14.88 39.17 -11.82
C LYS A 624 14.54 37.88 -11.09
N TYR A 625 14.57 36.74 -11.77
CA TYR A 625 14.29 35.43 -11.19
C TYR A 625 15.37 34.43 -11.57
N THR A 626 15.85 33.64 -10.60
CA THR A 626 16.74 32.53 -10.89
C THR A 626 15.98 31.49 -11.70
N ALA A 627 16.57 31.10 -12.83
CA ALA A 627 16.10 30.05 -13.71
C ALA A 627 17.09 28.89 -13.69
N SER A 628 16.59 27.65 -13.71
CA SER A 628 17.43 26.50 -14.02
C SER A 628 16.79 25.54 -15.00
N VAL A 629 17.60 24.98 -15.90
CA VAL A 629 17.19 24.02 -16.91
C VAL A 629 18.05 22.77 -16.80
N THR A 630 17.42 21.62 -16.56
CA THR A 630 18.11 20.33 -16.44
C THR A 630 17.89 19.50 -17.69
N VAL A 631 18.98 19.01 -18.29
CA VAL A 631 18.97 18.24 -19.54
C VAL A 631 19.73 16.94 -19.38
N ARG A 632 19.37 15.90 -20.14
CA ARG A 632 20.15 14.66 -20.29
C ARG A 632 20.64 14.49 -21.72
N ASN A 633 21.90 14.09 -21.86
CA ASN A 633 22.45 13.68 -23.14
C ASN A 633 21.92 12.29 -23.52
N VAL A 634 21.10 12.19 -24.56
CA VAL A 634 20.61 10.88 -25.08
C VAL A 634 21.25 10.50 -26.41
N GLY A 635 22.10 11.38 -26.95
CA GLY A 635 22.91 11.16 -28.13
C GLY A 635 24.13 10.28 -27.86
N SER A 636 24.89 9.98 -28.92
CA SER A 636 26.13 9.20 -28.82
C SER A 636 27.39 10.06 -28.60
N ALA A 637 27.33 11.38 -28.80
CA ALA A 637 28.47 12.28 -28.62
C ALA A 637 28.53 12.82 -27.18
N THR A 638 29.73 12.85 -26.60
CA THR A 638 30.03 13.55 -25.35
C THR A 638 29.95 15.07 -25.57
N TRP A 639 29.29 15.80 -24.67
CA TRP A 639 29.20 17.25 -24.78
C TRP A 639 30.33 17.93 -24.01
N THR A 640 31.03 18.85 -24.66
CA THR A 640 32.09 19.66 -24.07
C THR A 640 31.89 21.13 -24.42
N ALA A 641 32.44 22.03 -23.59
CA ALA A 641 32.47 23.46 -23.89
C ALA A 641 33.29 23.75 -25.17
N THR A 642 34.37 23.01 -25.41
CA THR A 642 35.24 23.16 -26.58
C THR A 642 34.56 22.77 -27.89
N ASP A 643 33.65 21.80 -27.86
CA ASP A 643 32.85 21.38 -29.02
C ASP A 643 31.60 22.26 -29.24
N LEU A 644 31.48 23.36 -28.49
CA LEU A 644 30.44 24.38 -28.59
C LEU A 644 29.01 23.89 -28.28
N PHE A 645 28.88 22.91 -27.39
CA PHE A 645 27.58 22.51 -26.83
C PHE A 645 27.10 23.51 -25.78
N ARG A 646 25.87 24.01 -25.93
CA ARG A 646 25.30 25.10 -25.13
C ARG A 646 23.80 24.94 -24.95
N LEU A 647 23.25 25.54 -23.90
CA LEU A 647 21.82 25.79 -23.82
C LEU A 647 21.51 27.09 -24.58
N ALA A 648 20.43 27.11 -25.37
CA ALA A 648 20.01 28.25 -26.16
C ALA A 648 18.55 28.63 -25.91
N ALA A 649 18.26 29.92 -26.00
CA ALA A 649 16.88 30.40 -26.13
C ALA A 649 16.30 29.95 -27.48
N THR A 650 15.03 29.54 -27.48
CA THR A 650 14.31 29.26 -28.73
C THR A 650 14.04 30.54 -29.51
N THR A 651 13.77 30.42 -30.81
CA THR A 651 13.59 31.56 -31.72
C THR A 651 12.38 32.44 -31.38
N ASP A 652 11.42 31.91 -30.62
CA ASP A 652 10.21 32.57 -30.13
C ASP A 652 10.31 33.05 -28.68
N ASN A 653 11.47 32.89 -28.01
CA ASN A 653 11.65 33.37 -26.65
C ASN A 653 11.61 34.91 -26.58
N THR A 654 10.88 35.42 -25.59
CA THR A 654 10.65 36.86 -25.39
C THR A 654 11.27 37.40 -24.09
N LEU A 655 11.83 36.53 -23.25
CA LEU A 655 12.41 36.91 -21.96
C LEU A 655 13.92 37.06 -22.03
N ALA A 656 14.46 38.12 -21.43
CA ALA A 656 15.91 38.34 -21.36
C ALA A 656 16.54 37.49 -20.25
N TRP A 657 17.66 36.86 -20.55
CA TRP A 657 18.48 36.04 -19.67
C TRP A 657 19.77 36.80 -19.32
N SER A 658 20.29 36.60 -18.12
CA SER A 658 21.52 37.25 -17.64
C SER A 658 22.23 36.40 -16.59
N ASP A 659 23.37 36.88 -16.10
CA ASP A 659 24.04 36.33 -14.91
C ASP A 659 24.32 34.81 -15.02
N PHE A 660 24.89 34.41 -16.16
CA PHE A 660 25.19 33.02 -16.50
C PHE A 660 26.30 32.46 -15.61
N GLN A 661 26.03 31.36 -14.89
CA GLN A 661 26.97 30.79 -13.92
C GLN A 661 28.34 30.44 -14.52
N ASP A 662 28.35 29.75 -15.66
CA ASP A 662 29.56 29.27 -16.34
C ASP A 662 29.90 30.12 -17.59
N GLY A 663 29.34 31.33 -17.67
CA GLY A 663 29.43 32.20 -18.84
C GLY A 663 28.33 31.99 -19.88
N GLY A 664 28.22 32.93 -20.81
CA GLY A 664 27.15 32.97 -21.81
C GLY A 664 27.02 34.35 -22.45
N TYR A 665 26.01 34.54 -23.28
CA TYR A 665 25.65 35.84 -23.84
C TYR A 665 24.15 35.99 -24.06
N ALA A 666 23.69 37.24 -24.12
CA ALA A 666 22.34 37.60 -24.55
C ALA A 666 22.44 38.75 -25.56
N LEU A 667 22.29 38.44 -26.86
CA LEU A 667 22.33 39.45 -27.92
C LEU A 667 20.93 40.01 -28.24
N ALA A 668 19.91 39.16 -28.13
CA ALA A 668 18.50 39.48 -28.22
C ALA A 668 17.70 38.44 -27.42
N SER A 669 16.42 38.69 -27.10
CA SER A 669 15.63 37.72 -26.31
C SER A 669 15.54 36.34 -26.98
N ASN A 670 15.53 36.27 -28.30
CA ASN A 670 15.51 35.01 -29.06
C ASN A 670 16.92 34.51 -29.46
N ASN A 671 18.00 35.17 -29.02
CA ASN A 671 19.37 34.77 -29.30
C ASN A 671 20.25 34.91 -28.06
N GLN A 672 20.18 33.90 -27.20
CA GLN A 672 20.87 33.83 -25.92
C GLN A 672 21.49 32.45 -25.75
N ARG A 673 22.65 32.38 -25.07
CA ARG A 673 23.38 31.13 -24.81
C ARG A 673 23.86 31.07 -23.37
N VAL A 674 23.75 29.89 -22.78
CA VAL A 674 24.39 29.52 -21.51
C VAL A 674 25.43 28.46 -21.79
N TYR A 675 26.66 28.68 -21.34
CA TYR A 675 27.79 27.80 -21.63
C TYR A 675 27.86 26.63 -20.64
N LEU A 676 28.54 25.57 -21.09
CA LEU A 676 29.08 24.54 -20.20
C LEU A 676 30.34 25.08 -19.50
N ALA A 677 30.63 24.57 -18.30
CA ALA A 677 31.90 24.85 -17.64
C ALA A 677 33.05 24.24 -18.45
N ALA A 678 34.26 24.82 -18.36
CA ALA A 678 35.42 24.32 -19.10
C ALA A 678 35.80 22.88 -18.74
N THR A 679 35.43 22.41 -17.54
CA THR A 679 35.66 21.05 -17.05
C THR A 679 34.50 20.09 -17.30
N ASP A 680 33.40 20.55 -17.91
CA ASP A 680 32.24 19.69 -18.17
C ASP A 680 32.54 18.72 -19.33
N HIS A 681 32.33 17.44 -19.06
CA HIS A 681 32.33 16.34 -20.03
C HIS A 681 31.04 15.55 -19.83
N ILE A 682 29.99 15.89 -20.57
CA ILE A 682 28.67 15.29 -20.39
C ILE A 682 28.55 14.07 -21.31
N GLU A 683 28.86 12.90 -20.75
CA GLU A 683 28.80 11.63 -21.48
C GLU A 683 27.36 11.24 -21.85
N PRO A 684 27.17 10.34 -22.83
CA PRO A 684 25.86 9.76 -23.09
C PRO A 684 25.18 9.25 -21.80
N GLN A 685 23.89 9.55 -21.67
CA GLN A 685 23.01 9.38 -20.51
C GLN A 685 23.30 10.27 -19.28
N GLN A 686 24.34 11.11 -19.29
CA GLN A 686 24.60 12.05 -18.20
C GLN A 686 23.70 13.29 -18.24
N ILE A 687 23.50 13.91 -17.07
CA ILE A 687 22.63 15.06 -16.84
C ILE A 687 23.48 16.32 -16.55
N LYS A 688 23.10 17.47 -17.13
CA LYS A 688 23.62 18.80 -16.78
C LYS A 688 22.47 19.73 -16.38
N THR A 689 22.66 20.52 -15.34
CA THR A 689 21.77 21.64 -14.99
C THR A 689 22.47 22.95 -15.30
N PHE A 690 21.81 23.81 -16.08
CA PHE A 690 22.23 25.18 -16.35
C PHE A 690 21.47 26.14 -15.42
N ALA A 691 22.16 27.08 -14.79
CA ALA A 691 21.55 28.10 -13.95
C ALA A 691 21.92 29.52 -14.43
N PHE A 692 20.94 30.42 -14.42
CA PHE A 692 21.05 31.79 -14.89
C PHE A 692 19.91 32.64 -14.32
N GLN A 693 19.89 33.94 -14.60
CA GLN A 693 18.80 34.84 -14.22
C GLN A 693 17.90 35.14 -15.43
N VAL A 694 16.60 35.31 -15.19
CA VAL A 694 15.61 35.75 -16.17
C VAL A 694 15.02 37.07 -15.69
N GLN A 695 15.06 38.10 -16.54
CA GLN A 695 14.52 39.42 -16.27
C GLN A 695 13.05 39.48 -16.68
N ALA A 696 12.16 39.77 -15.73
CA ALA A 696 10.77 40.10 -16.02
C ALA A 696 10.71 41.47 -16.72
N PRO A 697 10.03 41.58 -17.88
CA PRO A 697 9.73 42.85 -18.52
C PRO A 697 9.05 43.86 -17.60
N ALA A 698 9.27 45.15 -17.84
CA ALA A 698 8.63 46.22 -17.08
C ALA A 698 7.14 46.38 -17.40
N ALA A 699 6.72 45.95 -18.60
CA ALA A 699 5.33 45.92 -19.00
C ALA A 699 4.67 44.62 -18.51
N PRO A 700 3.52 44.70 -17.83
CA PRO A 700 2.71 43.52 -17.56
C PRO A 700 2.19 42.87 -18.85
N GLY A 701 2.06 41.54 -18.85
CA GLY A 701 1.59 40.77 -19.99
C GLY A 701 2.09 39.33 -20.00
N ASN A 702 1.81 38.62 -21.08
CA ASN A 702 2.24 37.24 -21.28
C ASN A 702 3.54 37.20 -22.06
N TYR A 703 4.54 36.51 -21.52
CA TYR A 703 5.86 36.38 -22.13
C TYR A 703 6.23 34.91 -22.26
N LEU A 704 6.83 34.53 -23.37
CA LEU A 704 7.30 33.17 -23.58
C LEU A 704 8.75 33.00 -23.11
N PHE A 705 8.96 32.05 -22.20
CA PHE A 705 10.25 31.40 -21.97
C PHE A 705 10.37 30.21 -22.91
N GLY A 706 11.51 30.04 -23.58
CA GLY A 706 11.78 28.86 -24.37
C GLY A 706 13.26 28.52 -24.42
N ALA A 707 13.59 27.24 -24.21
CA ALA A 707 14.97 26.75 -24.17
C ALA A 707 15.13 25.40 -24.91
N SER A 708 16.27 25.22 -25.58
CA SER A 708 16.69 23.97 -26.23
C SER A 708 18.22 23.84 -26.23
N MET A 709 18.75 22.63 -26.43
CA MET A 709 20.18 22.46 -26.65
C MET A 709 20.58 22.88 -28.06
N ILE A 710 21.81 23.38 -28.20
CA ILE A 710 22.43 23.72 -29.48
C ILE A 710 23.90 23.31 -29.50
N ARG A 711 24.39 22.94 -30.69
CA ARG A 711 25.81 22.98 -30.99
C ARG A 711 26.06 24.16 -31.91
N ASP A 712 26.66 25.22 -31.40
CA ASP A 712 26.82 26.46 -32.16
C ASP A 712 27.64 26.20 -33.44
N GLY A 713 27.21 26.80 -34.55
CA GLY A 713 27.75 26.53 -35.89
C GLY A 713 27.22 25.26 -36.57
N VAL A 714 26.38 24.47 -35.89
CA VAL A 714 25.74 23.26 -36.45
C VAL A 714 24.22 23.41 -36.50
N ALA A 715 23.51 23.13 -35.40
CA ALA A 715 22.05 23.23 -35.31
C ALA A 715 21.59 23.07 -33.86
N GLY A 716 20.36 23.54 -33.58
CA GLY A 716 19.61 23.12 -32.38
C GLY A 716 19.26 21.64 -32.45
N PHE A 717 19.23 20.95 -31.31
CA PHE A 717 18.99 19.51 -31.27
C PHE A 717 18.25 19.09 -30.00
N GLY A 718 17.65 17.89 -30.07
CA GLY A 718 16.86 17.31 -28.99
C GLY A 718 15.58 18.09 -28.71
N ASP A 719 15.14 17.98 -27.46
CA ASP A 719 13.90 18.61 -27.01
C ASP A 719 14.02 20.13 -26.90
N ASN A 720 12.86 20.77 -26.93
CA ASN A 720 12.70 22.14 -26.45
C ASN A 720 11.62 22.18 -25.37
N ARG A 721 11.80 23.10 -24.41
CA ARG A 721 10.83 23.35 -23.34
C ARG A 721 10.40 24.80 -23.41
N LYS A 722 9.09 25.02 -23.37
CA LYS A 722 8.46 26.33 -23.44
C LYS A 722 7.50 26.52 -22.28
N GLN A 723 7.46 27.73 -21.73
CA GLN A 723 6.58 28.10 -20.62
C GLN A 723 6.11 29.54 -20.82
N THR A 724 4.79 29.76 -20.75
CA THR A 724 4.25 31.12 -20.73
C THR A 724 4.35 31.66 -19.32
N ILE A 725 4.95 32.84 -19.18
CA ILE A 725 5.16 33.57 -17.94
C ILE A 725 4.22 34.77 -17.90
N GLN A 726 3.38 34.84 -16.88
CA GLN A 726 2.52 35.97 -16.57
C GLN A 726 3.33 37.04 -15.83
N VAL A 727 3.57 38.19 -16.46
CA VAL A 727 4.19 39.33 -15.79
C VAL A 727 3.09 40.25 -15.30
N VAL A 728 3.05 40.51 -14.00
CA VAL A 728 2.03 41.32 -13.34
C VAL A 728 2.62 42.61 -12.75
N PRO A 729 1.82 43.68 -12.58
CA PRO A 729 2.27 44.85 -11.81
C PRO A 729 2.66 44.46 -10.38
N ALA A 730 3.61 45.20 -9.79
CA ALA A 730 3.95 45.02 -8.37
C ALA A 730 2.73 45.33 -7.48
N PRO A 731 2.24 44.39 -6.67
CA PRO A 731 1.14 44.65 -5.75
C PRO A 731 1.62 45.52 -4.57
N ALA A 732 0.69 46.07 -3.79
CA ALA A 732 1.00 46.91 -2.64
C ALA A 732 1.95 46.21 -1.65
N GLN A 733 1.69 44.94 -1.38
CA GLN A 733 2.48 44.09 -0.49
C GLN A 733 3.16 43.00 -1.33
N ALA A 734 4.47 43.10 -1.51
CA ALA A 734 5.27 42.02 -2.07
C ALA A 734 6.66 42.04 -1.44
N ALA A 735 7.16 40.86 -1.08
CA ALA A 735 8.44 40.68 -0.42
C ALA A 735 9.23 39.58 -1.12
N ARG A 736 10.55 39.70 -1.11
CA ARG A 736 11.46 38.67 -1.62
C ARG A 736 12.55 38.35 -0.62
N ILE A 737 12.79 37.08 -0.34
CA ILE A 737 13.87 36.67 0.56
C ILE A 737 15.16 36.62 -0.25
N THR A 738 16.15 37.43 0.13
CA THR A 738 17.40 37.57 -0.62
C THR A 738 18.60 36.87 0.03
N ALA A 739 18.55 36.61 1.33
CA ALA A 739 19.60 35.86 2.04
C ALA A 739 19.07 35.26 3.35
N VAL A 740 19.55 34.08 3.73
CA VAL A 740 19.26 33.45 5.02
C VAL A 740 20.52 32.80 5.60
N THR A 741 20.71 32.94 6.91
CA THR A 741 21.76 32.27 7.67
C THR A 741 21.10 31.36 8.69
N VAL A 742 21.02 30.06 8.40
CA VAL A 742 20.41 29.03 9.25
C VAL A 742 21.36 27.82 9.33
N PRO A 743 21.60 27.23 10.51
CA PRO A 743 22.39 26.00 10.62
C PRO A 743 21.65 24.84 9.95
N SER A 744 22.36 24.09 9.11
CA SER A 744 21.79 22.90 8.46
C SER A 744 21.78 21.65 9.35
N VAL A 745 22.51 21.68 10.48
CA VAL A 745 22.59 20.62 11.49
C VAL A 745 22.63 21.26 12.88
N MET A 746 21.88 20.69 13.82
CA MET A 746 21.83 21.07 15.24
C MET A 746 21.80 19.79 16.10
N THR A 747 22.33 19.82 17.31
CA THR A 747 22.10 18.72 18.26
C THR A 747 20.73 18.86 18.92
N GLU A 748 20.18 17.77 19.46
CA GLU A 748 18.94 17.80 20.26
C GLU A 748 18.97 18.95 21.27
N GLU A 749 17.87 19.72 21.32
CA GLU A 749 17.69 20.90 22.19
C GLU A 749 18.66 22.07 21.97
N GLN A 750 19.56 22.01 20.98
CA GLN A 750 20.45 23.13 20.68
C GLN A 750 19.65 24.38 20.31
N VAL A 751 20.11 25.54 20.76
CA VAL A 751 19.60 26.85 20.35
C VAL A 751 20.63 27.52 19.44
N SER A 752 20.21 28.16 18.36
CA SER A 752 21.10 28.85 17.43
C SER A 752 20.50 30.13 16.89
N THR A 753 21.31 31.19 16.81
CA THR A 753 20.90 32.48 16.24
C THR A 753 20.96 32.44 14.72
N ILE A 754 19.90 32.91 14.08
CA ILE A 754 19.73 32.92 12.63
C ILE A 754 19.39 34.33 12.14
N ALA A 755 19.50 34.53 10.82
CA ALA A 755 19.15 35.79 10.18
C ALA A 755 18.42 35.56 8.85
N VAL A 756 17.37 36.36 8.59
CA VAL A 756 16.59 36.34 7.35
C VAL A 756 16.55 37.74 6.75
N THR A 757 17.07 37.91 5.54
CA THR A 757 17.08 39.18 4.82
C THR A 757 16.01 39.20 3.74
N VAL A 758 15.13 40.20 3.81
CA VAL A 758 13.96 40.34 2.95
C VAL A 758 13.98 41.70 2.25
N LYS A 759 13.84 41.72 0.92
CA LYS A 759 13.67 42.90 0.07
C LYS A 759 12.19 43.23 -0.10
N ASN A 760 11.83 44.50 0.05
CA ASN A 760 10.51 45.01 -0.33
C ASN A 760 10.45 45.19 -1.85
N ILE A 761 9.60 44.40 -2.51
CA ILE A 761 9.38 44.47 -3.96
C ILE A 761 7.94 44.92 -4.30
N GLY A 762 7.17 45.31 -3.28
CA GLY A 762 5.86 45.93 -3.44
C GLY A 762 5.95 47.44 -3.49
N THR A 763 4.78 48.10 -3.52
CA THR A 763 4.70 49.56 -3.58
C THR A 763 4.49 50.21 -2.20
N ALA A 764 4.09 49.45 -1.17
CA ALA A 764 3.90 49.98 0.19
C ALA A 764 5.19 49.91 1.03
N THR A 765 5.49 50.98 1.76
CA THR A 765 6.56 51.02 2.76
C THR A 765 6.20 50.21 4.00
N TRP A 766 7.08 49.31 4.44
CA TRP A 766 6.85 48.52 5.65
C TRP A 766 7.28 49.28 6.90
N THR A 767 6.37 49.39 7.87
CA THR A 767 6.62 50.03 9.16
C THR A 767 6.04 49.18 10.30
N PRO A 768 6.59 49.27 11.52
CA PRO A 768 6.02 48.61 12.69
C PRO A 768 4.59 49.10 13.00
N ALA A 769 4.31 50.40 12.80
CA ALA A 769 2.99 51.00 13.06
C ALA A 769 1.89 50.45 12.13
N ALA A 770 2.25 50.07 10.90
CA ALA A 770 1.33 49.40 9.97
C ALA A 770 1.29 47.87 10.17
N ASN A 771 1.92 47.35 11.23
CA ASN A 771 1.96 45.94 11.61
C ASN A 771 2.65 45.00 10.60
N PHE A 772 3.68 45.47 9.90
CA PHE A 772 4.53 44.61 9.08
C PHE A 772 5.54 43.83 9.94
N ARG A 773 5.61 42.51 9.75
CA ARG A 773 6.38 41.57 10.58
C ARG A 773 6.89 40.40 9.73
N LEU A 774 7.91 39.70 10.22
CA LEU A 774 8.24 38.36 9.74
C LEU A 774 7.48 37.33 10.59
N ALA A 775 6.86 36.34 9.96
CA ALA A 775 6.02 35.34 10.63
C ALA A 775 6.45 33.92 10.31
N ALA A 776 6.23 33.03 11.27
CA ALA A 776 6.25 31.60 11.01
C ALA A 776 5.10 31.25 10.06
N ILE A 777 5.36 30.37 9.09
CA ILE A 777 4.28 29.80 8.28
C ILE A 777 3.61 28.71 9.12
N PRO A 778 2.32 28.83 9.49
CA PRO A 778 1.71 27.94 10.49
C PRO A 778 1.66 26.48 10.09
N ALA A 779 1.54 26.20 8.80
CA ALA A 779 1.66 24.85 8.28
C ALA A 779 3.13 24.39 8.42
N ASP A 780 4.10 25.19 7.99
CA ASP A 780 5.41 24.64 7.61
C ASP A 780 6.49 24.73 8.71
N ASN A 781 6.35 25.60 9.71
CA ASN A 781 7.43 25.82 10.68
C ASN A 781 7.41 24.81 11.84
N GLN A 782 8.57 24.26 12.18
CA GLN A 782 8.71 23.18 13.17
C GLN A 782 9.68 23.46 14.32
N VAL A 783 10.38 24.59 14.27
CA VAL A 783 11.32 25.01 15.31
C VAL A 783 10.76 26.17 16.12
N ALA A 784 10.95 26.13 17.43
CA ALA A 784 10.57 27.23 18.31
C ALA A 784 11.54 28.39 18.12
N TRP A 785 11.02 29.61 18.02
CA TRP A 785 11.75 30.86 17.85
C TRP A 785 11.84 31.59 19.18
N SER A 786 12.97 32.25 19.42
CA SER A 786 13.22 33.02 20.64
C SER A 786 14.20 34.16 20.37
N ALA A 787 14.56 34.92 21.41
CA ALA A 787 15.59 35.97 21.36
C ALA A 787 15.41 36.97 20.19
N PHE A 788 14.21 37.53 20.05
CA PHE A 788 13.87 38.47 18.98
C PHE A 788 14.58 39.83 19.16
N ALA A 789 15.47 40.20 18.23
CA ALA A 789 16.30 41.40 18.35
C ALA A 789 15.52 42.73 18.48
N SER A 790 14.30 42.80 17.95
CA SER A 790 13.46 44.01 17.95
C SER A 790 12.04 43.74 18.48
N GLY A 791 11.90 42.71 19.33
CA GLY A 791 10.62 42.23 19.84
C GLY A 791 9.96 41.19 18.92
N GLY A 792 9.01 40.46 19.48
CA GLY A 792 8.37 39.31 18.84
C GLY A 792 7.68 38.43 19.87
N TYR A 793 7.07 37.34 19.42
CA TYR A 793 6.47 36.34 20.30
C TYR A 793 6.54 34.94 19.67
N SER A 794 6.40 33.93 20.52
CA SER A 794 6.23 32.52 20.13
C SER A 794 5.15 31.89 21.03
N ASN A 795 3.93 31.79 20.51
CA ASN A 795 2.81 31.16 21.24
C ASN A 795 2.79 29.64 21.04
N SER A 796 3.22 29.19 19.86
CA SER A 796 3.47 27.80 19.49
C SER A 796 4.47 27.79 18.32
N VAL A 797 4.99 26.63 17.93
CA VAL A 797 5.84 26.53 16.73
C VAL A 797 5.16 27.04 15.44
N ARG A 798 3.82 27.12 15.43
CA ARG A 798 3.00 27.56 14.29
C ARG A 798 2.60 29.03 14.34
N ASP A 799 2.68 29.68 15.50
CA ASP A 799 2.32 31.09 15.67
C ASP A 799 3.45 31.86 16.35
N GLN A 800 4.33 32.41 15.51
CA GLN A 800 5.53 33.13 15.91
C GLN A 800 5.71 34.36 15.04
N ARG A 801 6.19 35.45 15.63
CA ARG A 801 6.41 36.73 14.93
C ARG A 801 7.73 37.36 15.36
N VAL A 802 8.42 37.97 14.40
CA VAL A 802 9.56 38.87 14.63
C VAL A 802 9.16 40.26 14.17
N PHE A 803 9.26 41.24 15.07
CA PHE A 803 8.82 42.60 14.80
C PHE A 803 9.91 43.43 14.11
N LEU A 804 9.47 44.45 13.38
CA LEU A 804 10.32 45.57 13.00
C LEU A 804 10.63 46.43 14.24
N SER A 805 11.82 47.02 14.29
CA SER A 805 12.16 48.01 15.32
C SER A 805 11.31 49.27 15.17
N ALA A 806 11.11 50.02 16.26
CA ALA A 806 10.27 51.22 16.28
C ALA A 806 10.67 52.30 15.25
N THR A 807 11.93 52.28 14.77
CA THR A 807 12.46 53.23 13.79
C THR A 807 12.55 52.68 12.36
N ASP A 808 12.19 51.41 12.13
CA ASP A 808 12.27 50.80 10.79
C ASP A 808 11.20 51.38 9.84
N SER A 809 11.64 51.74 8.62
CA SER A 809 10.80 52.17 7.50
C SER A 809 11.38 51.63 6.20
N ILE A 810 10.89 50.47 5.74
CA ILE A 810 11.45 49.73 4.61
C ILE A 810 10.72 50.12 3.32
N ALA A 811 11.28 51.09 2.59
CA ALA A 811 10.73 51.58 1.33
C ALA A 811 10.80 50.53 0.20
N PRO A 812 9.98 50.64 -0.85
CA PRO A 812 10.10 49.85 -2.06
C PRO A 812 11.54 49.79 -2.59
N GLY A 813 12.02 48.59 -2.92
CA GLY A 813 13.38 48.34 -3.39
C GLY A 813 14.44 48.12 -2.30
N THR A 814 14.15 48.43 -1.03
CA THR A 814 15.10 48.30 0.09
C THR A 814 14.94 46.96 0.84
N SER A 815 15.96 46.56 1.61
CA SER A 815 15.96 45.27 2.34
C SER A 815 16.07 45.44 3.86
N LYS A 816 15.51 44.49 4.61
CA LYS A 816 15.63 44.35 6.07
C LYS A 816 16.13 42.96 6.45
N THR A 817 17.07 42.91 7.38
CA THR A 817 17.48 41.66 8.04
C THR A 817 16.79 41.52 9.39
N PHE A 818 16.08 40.41 9.58
CA PHE A 818 15.49 39.97 10.85
C PHE A 818 16.46 38.99 11.52
N SER A 819 16.72 39.15 12.82
CA SER A 819 17.57 38.23 13.59
C SER A 819 16.83 37.74 14.85
N PHE A 820 16.88 36.44 15.06
CA PHE A 820 16.23 35.71 16.16
C PHE A 820 16.91 34.34 16.33
N SER A 821 16.62 33.64 17.41
CA SER A 821 17.13 32.28 17.66
C SER A 821 16.07 31.22 17.36
N ILE A 822 16.52 30.02 17.00
CA ILE A 822 15.69 28.82 16.84
C ILE A 822 16.19 27.71 17.78
N ALA A 823 15.29 26.83 18.23
CA ALA A 823 15.61 25.67 19.05
C ALA A 823 15.29 24.34 18.32
N ALA A 824 16.24 23.40 18.36
CA ALA A 824 16.08 22.05 17.86
C ALA A 824 15.20 21.20 18.79
N PRO A 825 14.30 20.34 18.27
CA PRO A 825 13.54 19.38 19.09
C PRO A 825 14.41 18.34 19.80
N ARG A 826 13.81 17.60 20.75
CA ARG A 826 14.45 16.49 21.49
C ARG A 826 14.60 15.21 20.68
N THR A 827 13.89 15.09 19.57
CA THR A 827 13.87 13.91 18.72
C THR A 827 14.75 14.14 17.51
N ARG A 828 15.58 13.16 17.16
CA ARG A 828 16.31 13.16 15.89
C ARG A 828 15.36 13.29 14.70
N GLY A 829 15.85 13.90 13.61
CA GLY A 829 15.06 14.03 12.38
C GLY A 829 15.43 15.24 11.55
N VAL A 830 14.64 15.51 10.52
CA VAL A 830 14.77 16.71 9.69
C VAL A 830 13.57 17.62 10.00
N TYR A 831 13.86 18.80 10.53
CA TYR A 831 12.88 19.82 10.87
C TYR A 831 13.01 21.00 9.94
N SER A 832 12.00 21.85 9.85
CA SER A 832 12.02 23.02 8.99
C SER A 832 11.83 24.33 9.77
N LEU A 833 12.64 25.32 9.41
CA LEU A 833 12.38 26.73 9.68
C LEU A 833 11.58 27.28 8.50
N ALA A 834 10.38 27.80 8.74
CA ALA A 834 9.54 28.36 7.68
C ALA A 834 9.11 29.79 7.99
N VAL A 835 9.45 30.72 7.10
CA VAL A 835 9.29 32.17 7.29
C VAL A 835 8.59 32.82 6.10
N GLN A 836 7.71 33.78 6.37
CA GLN A 836 7.10 34.66 5.36
C GLN A 836 6.81 36.04 5.96
N MET A 837 6.79 37.09 5.15
CA MET A 837 6.30 38.39 5.61
C MET A 837 4.79 38.38 5.83
N ILE A 838 4.33 39.12 6.85
CA ILE A 838 2.91 39.32 7.15
C ILE A 838 2.65 40.80 7.45
N GLN A 839 1.45 41.25 7.09
CA GLN A 839 0.85 42.42 7.72
C GLN A 839 -0.28 41.92 8.63
N ASP A 840 -0.09 41.99 9.95
CA ASP A 840 -1.07 41.43 10.88
C ASP A 840 -2.43 42.16 10.74
N GLY A 841 -3.51 41.39 10.73
CA GLY A 841 -4.87 41.85 10.45
C GLY A 841 -5.19 42.01 8.95
N VAL A 842 -4.24 41.74 8.05
CA VAL A 842 -4.44 41.77 6.60
C VAL A 842 -4.17 40.40 5.97
N ALA A 843 -2.91 40.06 5.69
CA ALA A 843 -2.53 38.77 5.08
C ALA A 843 -1.00 38.57 5.11
N SER A 844 -0.56 37.33 4.94
CA SER A 844 0.83 36.99 4.60
C SER A 844 1.10 37.29 3.12
N PHE A 845 2.34 37.69 2.79
CA PHE A 845 2.69 38.09 1.42
C PHE A 845 4.17 37.85 1.09
N GLY A 846 4.47 37.80 -0.21
CA GLY A 846 5.83 37.61 -0.73
C GLY A 846 6.37 36.18 -0.61
N ASP A 847 7.68 36.04 -0.85
CA ASP A 847 8.39 34.76 -0.84
C ASP A 847 8.21 34.00 0.49
N LYS A 848 8.04 32.68 0.37
CA LYS A 848 8.14 31.73 1.49
C LYS A 848 9.57 31.20 1.56
N GLY A 849 10.20 31.28 2.72
CA GLY A 849 11.50 30.67 2.97
C GLY A 849 11.34 29.44 3.84
N ILE A 850 11.65 28.25 3.32
CA ILE A 850 11.60 26.98 4.07
C ILE A 850 13.00 26.36 4.05
N TYR A 851 13.54 26.09 5.23
CA TYR A 851 14.92 25.64 5.40
C TYR A 851 14.99 24.41 6.31
N ASP A 852 15.56 23.32 5.80
CA ASP A 852 15.76 22.09 6.54
C ASP A 852 16.91 22.23 7.58
N ILE A 853 16.64 21.74 8.78
CA ILE A 853 17.52 21.67 9.94
C ILE A 853 17.53 20.22 10.40
N ARG A 854 18.69 19.56 10.33
CA ARG A 854 18.83 18.18 10.81
C ARG A 854 19.18 18.16 12.28
N VAL A 855 18.49 17.34 13.07
CA VAL A 855 18.73 17.18 14.50
C VAL A 855 19.38 15.84 14.78
N THR A 856 20.53 15.89 15.45
CA THR A 856 21.35 14.72 15.81
C THR A 856 21.39 14.51 17.31
N PRO A 857 21.58 13.27 17.81
CA PRO A 857 21.74 13.01 19.24
C PRO A 857 22.85 13.85 19.88
N ALA A 858 22.64 14.29 21.11
CA ALA A 858 23.70 14.93 21.90
C ALA A 858 24.86 13.95 22.11
N GLY A 859 26.07 14.31 21.64
CA GLY A 859 27.25 13.45 21.72
C GLY A 859 27.41 12.42 20.59
N ALA A 860 26.67 12.55 19.49
CA ALA A 860 26.85 11.72 18.30
C ALA A 860 28.32 11.76 17.82
N ALA A 861 28.88 10.58 17.51
CA ALA A 861 30.23 10.50 16.96
C ALA A 861 30.29 11.15 15.57
N ALA A 862 31.47 11.59 15.16
CA ALA A 862 31.65 12.26 13.88
C ALA A 862 31.27 11.34 12.69
N ASP A 863 31.67 10.08 12.77
CA ASP A 863 31.37 9.03 11.80
C ASP A 863 30.67 7.89 12.54
N ASP A 864 29.38 7.66 12.28
CA ASP A 864 28.59 6.60 12.91
C ASP A 864 27.48 6.11 11.96
N ALA A 865 27.10 4.85 12.09
CA ALA A 865 26.10 4.22 11.25
C ALA A 865 25.33 3.12 11.96
N VAL A 866 24.05 3.01 11.65
CA VAL A 866 23.20 1.88 12.05
C VAL A 866 22.68 1.13 10.82
N SER A 867 22.79 -0.19 10.83
CA SER A 867 22.22 -1.03 9.75
C SER A 867 20.71 -1.15 9.93
N PHE A 868 19.97 -1.03 8.84
CA PHE A 868 18.49 -1.05 8.85
C PHE A 868 17.87 -2.06 7.89
N TYR A 869 18.62 -2.52 6.89
CA TYR A 869 18.14 -3.35 5.81
C TYR A 869 19.24 -4.26 5.29
N ASP A 870 18.91 -5.50 4.97
CA ASP A 870 19.82 -6.45 4.33
C ASP A 870 18.99 -7.34 3.38
N ASN A 871 19.45 -7.53 2.14
CA ASN A 871 18.90 -8.50 1.20
C ASN A 871 20.03 -9.43 0.73
N ILE A 872 20.12 -10.57 1.41
CA ILE A 872 21.15 -11.59 1.17
C ILE A 872 20.44 -12.92 0.89
N PRO A 873 20.63 -13.54 -0.28
CA PRO A 873 20.10 -14.87 -0.56
C PRO A 873 20.65 -15.89 0.45
N ALA A 874 19.75 -16.59 1.12
CA ALA A 874 20.14 -17.66 2.04
C ALA A 874 20.72 -18.87 1.29
N TYR A 875 20.32 -19.08 0.02
CA TYR A 875 20.70 -20.21 -0.81
C TYR A 875 20.98 -19.78 -2.26
N VAL A 876 21.99 -20.38 -2.89
CA VAL A 876 22.39 -20.11 -4.29
C VAL A 876 22.93 -21.37 -4.95
N ALA A 877 22.85 -21.51 -6.28
CA ALA A 877 23.48 -22.64 -6.95
C ALA A 877 25.01 -22.43 -7.09
N PRO A 878 25.80 -23.51 -7.21
CA PRO A 878 27.24 -23.40 -7.45
C PRO A 878 27.56 -22.51 -8.67
N GLY A 879 28.42 -21.51 -8.48
CA GLY A 879 28.83 -20.58 -9.54
C GLY A 879 27.86 -19.44 -9.85
N ASP A 880 26.66 -19.41 -9.23
CA ASP A 880 25.70 -18.32 -9.43
C ASP A 880 26.31 -16.96 -9.05
N ILE A 881 25.99 -15.94 -9.83
CA ILE A 881 26.25 -14.54 -9.48
C ILE A 881 24.93 -13.95 -9.01
N VAL A 882 24.84 -13.65 -7.70
CA VAL A 882 23.58 -13.19 -7.09
C VAL A 882 23.67 -11.74 -6.62
N PRO A 883 22.59 -10.94 -6.76
CA PRO A 883 22.55 -9.60 -6.20
C PRO A 883 22.47 -9.67 -4.67
N VAL A 884 23.18 -8.76 -4.01
CA VAL A 884 23.07 -8.52 -2.57
C VAL A 884 22.96 -7.03 -2.29
N SER A 885 22.34 -6.68 -1.18
CA SER A 885 22.22 -5.29 -0.74
C SER A 885 22.31 -5.17 0.77
N ILE A 886 23.07 -4.20 1.26
CA ILE A 886 23.26 -3.93 2.69
C ILE A 886 23.02 -2.43 2.93
N GLY A 887 22.06 -2.12 3.79
CA GLY A 887 21.58 -0.78 4.10
C GLY A 887 22.07 -0.25 5.44
N PHE A 888 22.60 0.97 5.42
CA PHE A 888 23.02 1.73 6.58
C PHE A 888 22.40 3.12 6.62
N ARG A 889 21.99 3.58 7.79
CA ARG A 889 21.61 4.97 8.04
C ARG A 889 22.77 5.69 8.71
N ASN A 890 23.07 6.90 8.23
CA ASN A 890 24.10 7.74 8.82
C ASN A 890 23.60 8.35 10.12
N THR A 891 24.16 7.95 11.26
CA THR A 891 23.83 8.51 12.59
C THR A 891 24.91 9.45 13.11
N GLY A 892 26.00 9.62 12.36
CA GLY A 892 27.10 10.53 12.68
C GLY A 892 26.88 11.96 12.19
N SER A 893 27.67 12.90 12.70
CA SER A 893 27.56 14.31 12.34
C SER A 893 28.19 14.68 10.98
N ASN A 894 29.02 13.81 10.40
CA ASN A 894 29.62 14.02 9.08
C ASN A 894 28.76 13.43 7.97
N ASP A 895 28.69 14.15 6.85
CA ASP A 895 28.09 13.62 5.63
C ASP A 895 29.03 12.62 4.93
N TRP A 896 28.51 11.46 4.53
CA TRP A 896 29.29 10.51 3.76
C TRP A 896 29.33 10.92 2.29
N THR A 897 30.54 11.04 1.75
CA THR A 897 30.77 11.40 0.34
C THR A 897 31.90 10.58 -0.25
N ARG A 898 31.93 10.43 -1.58
CA ARG A 898 33.04 9.79 -2.27
C ARG A 898 34.37 10.52 -2.03
N ALA A 899 34.35 11.86 -2.04
CA ALA A 899 35.53 12.69 -1.76
C ALA A 899 36.05 12.50 -0.32
N GLY A 900 35.15 12.27 0.64
CA GLY A 900 35.49 11.90 2.02
C GLY A 900 35.97 10.46 2.19
N GLN A 901 36.10 9.68 1.11
CA GLN A 901 36.55 8.28 1.09
C GLN A 901 35.67 7.31 1.91
N TYR A 902 34.36 7.58 2.01
CA TYR A 902 33.41 6.67 2.64
C TYR A 902 33.05 5.51 1.69
N THR A 903 33.18 4.27 2.17
CA THR A 903 32.92 3.04 1.39
C THR A 903 32.38 1.91 2.26
N LEU A 904 31.65 0.97 1.66
CA LEU A 904 31.40 -0.34 2.27
C LEU A 904 32.59 -1.26 1.96
N LYS A 905 33.19 -1.90 2.97
CA LYS A 905 34.36 -2.75 2.82
C LYS A 905 34.09 -4.16 3.33
N SER A 906 34.67 -5.18 2.68
CA SER A 906 34.65 -6.56 3.17
C SER A 906 35.38 -6.66 4.51
N ALA A 907 34.79 -7.36 5.49
CA ALA A 907 35.48 -7.65 6.74
C ALA A 907 36.47 -8.83 6.58
N SER A 908 37.35 -9.02 7.56
CA SER A 908 38.37 -10.09 7.53
C SER A 908 37.80 -11.51 7.53
N THR A 909 36.54 -11.68 7.93
CA THR A 909 35.84 -12.97 7.95
C THR A 909 35.12 -13.30 6.64
N ASN A 910 35.14 -12.40 5.65
CA ASN A 910 34.41 -12.59 4.40
C ASN A 910 35.10 -13.65 3.52
N GLN A 911 34.29 -14.56 2.95
CA GLN A 911 34.77 -15.68 2.12
C GLN A 911 34.33 -15.58 0.65
N LEU A 912 33.54 -14.57 0.31
CA LEU A 912 32.84 -14.48 -0.97
C LEU A 912 33.37 -13.34 -1.84
N ILE A 913 33.43 -13.55 -3.16
CA ILE A 913 33.93 -12.54 -4.12
C ILE A 913 32.79 -11.61 -4.54
N TRP A 914 33.05 -10.31 -4.45
CA TRP A 914 32.13 -9.24 -4.79
C TRP A 914 32.42 -8.72 -6.21
N SER A 915 31.38 -8.33 -6.94
CA SER A 915 31.46 -7.77 -8.28
C SER A 915 30.30 -6.81 -8.60
N GLY A 916 30.29 -6.24 -9.80
CA GLY A 916 29.18 -5.42 -10.32
C GLY A 916 28.84 -4.19 -9.47
N PHE A 917 29.85 -3.38 -9.14
CA PHE A 917 29.72 -2.19 -8.31
C PHE A 917 29.10 -1.01 -9.10
N PRO A 918 27.87 -0.56 -8.79
CA PRO A 918 27.16 0.44 -9.61
C PRO A 918 27.89 1.79 -9.75
N HIS A 919 28.69 2.16 -8.76
CA HIS A 919 29.44 3.42 -8.72
C HIS A 919 30.96 3.22 -8.65
N GLY A 920 31.42 2.02 -8.98
CA GLY A 920 32.82 1.60 -8.84
C GLY A 920 33.13 1.01 -7.46
N GLY A 921 34.31 0.40 -7.38
CA GLY A 921 34.72 -0.41 -6.24
C GLY A 921 36.00 -1.18 -6.57
N THR A 922 36.48 -1.97 -5.61
CA THR A 922 37.64 -2.84 -5.79
C THR A 922 37.28 -4.26 -5.38
N SER A 923 37.82 -5.25 -6.08
CA SER A 923 37.70 -6.67 -5.75
C SER A 923 39.07 -7.32 -5.96
N VAL A 924 39.90 -7.32 -4.93
CA VAL A 924 41.29 -7.83 -5.01
C VAL A 924 41.38 -9.26 -4.46
N SER A 925 40.74 -9.51 -3.33
CA SER A 925 40.59 -10.83 -2.69
C SER A 925 39.33 -10.84 -1.84
N ALA A 926 38.85 -12.00 -1.36
CA ALA A 926 37.64 -12.07 -0.54
C ALA A 926 37.66 -11.12 0.69
N THR A 927 38.83 -10.81 1.25
CA THR A 927 38.97 -9.95 2.43
C THR A 927 39.41 -8.51 2.10
N ASN A 928 39.63 -8.17 0.84
CA ASN A 928 40.02 -6.83 0.39
C ASN A 928 39.18 -6.37 -0.81
N GLN A 929 37.96 -5.94 -0.49
CA GLN A 929 36.96 -5.49 -1.46
C GLN A 929 36.24 -4.25 -0.94
N SER A 930 35.81 -3.38 -1.84
CA SER A 930 35.08 -2.17 -1.47
C SER A 930 34.03 -1.77 -2.50
N VAL A 931 32.94 -1.17 -2.03
CA VAL A 931 31.88 -0.55 -2.84
C VAL A 931 31.89 0.95 -2.58
N GLN A 932 32.01 1.77 -3.63
CA GLN A 932 32.07 3.22 -3.53
C GLN A 932 30.69 3.87 -3.56
N LEU A 933 30.59 5.06 -2.95
CA LEU A 933 29.50 6.00 -3.20
C LEU A 933 29.63 6.62 -4.60
N GLY A 934 28.50 7.02 -5.19
CA GLY A 934 28.44 7.80 -6.42
C GLY A 934 29.16 9.14 -6.28
N ALA A 935 29.66 9.68 -7.40
CA ALA A 935 30.48 10.91 -7.40
C ALA A 935 29.76 12.13 -6.81
N THR A 936 28.44 12.21 -6.97
CA THR A 936 27.59 13.30 -6.45
C THR A 936 26.74 12.85 -5.25
N GLU A 937 26.90 11.62 -4.78
CA GLU A 937 26.19 11.12 -3.60
C GLU A 937 26.74 11.78 -2.34
N ARG A 938 25.81 12.26 -1.52
CA ARG A 938 26.07 12.85 -0.22
C ARG A 938 25.03 12.34 0.76
N ILE A 939 25.41 11.37 1.59
CA ILE A 939 24.54 10.74 2.57
C ILE A 939 24.67 11.54 3.87
N ARG A 940 23.72 12.44 4.09
CA ARG A 940 23.72 13.27 5.29
C ARG A 940 23.28 12.48 6.51
N THR A 941 23.48 13.07 7.68
CA THR A 941 22.92 12.53 8.92
C THR A 941 21.42 12.27 8.76
N GLU A 942 20.98 11.15 9.34
CA GLU A 942 19.67 10.53 9.23
C GLU A 942 19.25 10.07 7.83
N GLN A 943 20.10 10.18 6.80
CA GLN A 943 19.82 9.58 5.50
C GLN A 943 20.31 8.14 5.43
N ALA A 944 19.55 7.31 4.72
CA ALA A 944 19.88 5.94 4.42
C ALA A 944 20.73 5.83 3.16
N LYS A 945 21.58 4.80 3.12
CA LYS A 945 22.24 4.31 1.92
C LYS A 945 22.23 2.80 1.92
N THR A 946 21.66 2.23 0.86
CA THR A 946 21.85 0.82 0.52
C THR A 946 22.97 0.68 -0.48
N PHE A 947 23.94 -0.15 -0.13
CA PHE A 947 25.03 -0.56 -0.99
C PHE A 947 24.64 -1.86 -1.67
N SER A 948 24.55 -1.82 -2.99
CA SER A 948 24.22 -2.99 -3.80
C SER A 948 25.42 -3.43 -4.63
N PHE A 949 25.62 -4.74 -4.71
CA PHE A 949 26.70 -5.38 -5.45
C PHE A 949 26.30 -6.84 -5.73
N PHE A 950 27.12 -7.56 -6.47
CA PHE A 950 26.91 -8.98 -6.75
C PHE A 950 27.92 -9.83 -5.98
N VAL A 951 27.53 -11.07 -5.69
CA VAL A 951 28.39 -12.07 -5.05
C VAL A 951 28.45 -13.31 -5.92
N THR A 952 29.66 -13.82 -6.17
CA THR A 952 29.83 -15.09 -6.88
C THR A 952 29.83 -16.24 -5.88
N ALA A 953 28.87 -17.14 -6.03
CA ALA A 953 28.77 -18.38 -5.30
C ALA A 953 29.95 -19.30 -5.65
N PRO A 954 30.66 -19.86 -4.66
CA PRO A 954 31.67 -20.87 -4.90
C PRO A 954 31.13 -22.07 -5.67
N SER A 955 31.99 -22.75 -6.44
CA SER A 955 31.62 -23.98 -7.17
C SER A 955 31.43 -25.18 -6.26
N THR A 956 31.92 -25.11 -5.03
CA THR A 956 31.83 -26.18 -4.04
C THR A 956 30.61 -25.95 -3.14
N PRO A 957 29.67 -26.89 -3.04
CA PRO A 957 28.57 -26.82 -2.07
C PRO A 957 29.06 -26.60 -0.63
N GLY A 958 28.27 -25.88 0.17
CA GLY A 958 28.62 -25.58 1.56
C GLY A 958 28.13 -24.23 2.06
N ASN A 959 28.45 -23.89 3.31
CA ASN A 959 28.10 -22.62 3.93
C ASN A 959 29.28 -21.65 3.83
N TYR A 960 29.02 -20.44 3.33
CA TYR A 960 30.01 -19.39 3.15
C TYR A 960 29.59 -18.11 3.86
N THR A 961 30.58 -17.37 4.35
CA THR A 961 30.36 -16.13 5.09
C THR A 961 30.45 -14.92 4.17
N LEU A 962 29.39 -14.12 4.12
CA LEU A 962 29.41 -12.73 3.63
C LEU A 962 29.59 -11.81 4.83
N SER A 963 30.61 -10.95 4.85
CA SER A 963 30.73 -9.95 5.91
C SER A 963 31.27 -8.61 5.45
N ALA A 964 30.67 -7.53 5.97
CA ALA A 964 30.91 -6.16 5.51
C ALA A 964 30.76 -5.13 6.64
N GLN A 965 31.46 -4.00 6.51
CA GLN A 965 31.34 -2.83 7.41
C GLN A 965 31.68 -1.53 6.68
N LEU A 966 31.20 -0.40 7.19
CA LEU A 966 31.53 0.92 6.66
C LEU A 966 32.91 1.39 7.10
N SER A 967 33.58 2.09 6.19
CA SER A 967 34.92 2.64 6.39
C SER A 967 35.08 4.01 5.76
N LYS A 968 36.02 4.78 6.32
CA LYS A 968 36.51 6.06 5.83
C LYS A 968 38.02 5.94 5.61
N GLY A 969 38.45 5.88 4.35
CA GLY A 969 39.82 5.53 4.02
C GLY A 969 40.16 4.11 4.52
N SER A 970 41.15 3.99 5.41
CA SER A 970 41.55 2.71 6.01
C SER A 970 40.82 2.36 7.32
N SER A 971 40.16 3.32 7.95
CA SER A 971 39.50 3.17 9.26
C SER A 971 38.05 2.72 9.11
N SER A 972 37.60 1.74 9.89
CA SER A 972 36.21 1.29 9.92
C SER A 972 35.48 1.87 11.14
N PHE A 973 34.19 2.18 10.99
CA PHE A 973 33.42 2.88 12.03
C PHE A 973 32.03 2.29 12.32
N SER A 974 31.52 1.37 11.50
CA SER A 974 30.29 0.63 11.81
C SER A 974 30.57 -0.75 12.41
N THR A 975 29.56 -1.38 13.00
CA THR A 975 29.59 -2.80 13.36
C THR A 975 29.77 -3.68 12.10
N VAL A 976 30.51 -4.79 12.24
CA VAL A 976 30.61 -5.83 11.19
C VAL A 976 29.27 -6.54 11.06
N LYS A 977 28.72 -6.54 9.85
CA LYS A 977 27.58 -7.37 9.47
C LYS A 977 28.10 -8.70 8.93
N THR A 978 27.49 -9.81 9.36
CA THR A 978 27.88 -11.17 8.96
C THR A 978 26.63 -11.95 8.58
N PHE A 979 26.68 -12.62 7.44
CA PHE A 979 25.60 -13.45 6.89
C PHE A 979 26.15 -14.79 6.44
N THR A 980 25.31 -15.82 6.47
CA THR A 980 25.61 -17.14 5.93
C THR A 980 24.87 -17.34 4.62
N LEU A 981 25.60 -17.61 3.56
CA LEU A 981 25.09 -17.96 2.24
C LEU A 981 25.43 -19.42 1.95
N ARG A 982 24.41 -20.24 1.68
CA ARG A 982 24.55 -21.67 1.41
C ARG A 982 24.58 -21.95 -0.08
N VAL A 983 25.66 -22.53 -0.57
CA VAL A 983 25.76 -23.04 -1.94
C VAL A 983 25.14 -24.42 -2.00
N ALA A 984 24.17 -24.59 -2.91
CA ALA A 984 23.31 -25.76 -3.02
C ALA A 984 24.08 -27.05 -3.37
N GLU A 985 23.68 -28.15 -2.71
CA GLU A 985 24.07 -29.51 -3.09
C GLU A 985 23.30 -29.95 -4.36
N PRO A 986 23.77 -30.98 -5.10
CA PRO A 986 23.04 -31.50 -6.25
C PRO A 986 21.59 -31.90 -5.95
N ARG A 987 21.34 -32.39 -4.73
CA ARG A 987 20.03 -32.79 -4.20
C ARG A 987 19.82 -32.13 -2.85
N ASP A 988 18.89 -31.19 -2.78
CA ASP A 988 18.56 -30.45 -1.57
C ASP A 988 17.08 -30.08 -1.60
N ALA A 989 16.46 -29.96 -0.43
CA ALA A 989 15.03 -29.68 -0.28
C ALA A 989 14.79 -28.79 0.94
N LYS A 990 13.78 -27.91 0.84
CA LYS A 990 13.36 -27.03 1.92
C LYS A 990 11.84 -27.01 2.02
N PHE A 991 11.29 -27.14 3.23
CA PHE A 991 9.85 -26.95 3.42
C PHE A 991 9.51 -25.46 3.32
N ALA A 992 8.59 -25.13 2.43
CA ALA A 992 8.23 -23.76 2.06
C ALA A 992 6.96 -23.27 2.78
N ALA A 993 5.96 -24.14 2.93
CA ALA A 993 4.72 -23.89 3.67
C ALA A 993 4.14 -25.20 4.20
N TRP A 994 3.36 -25.14 5.28
CA TRP A 994 2.69 -26.31 5.85
C TRP A 994 1.48 -25.93 6.68
N GLU A 995 0.49 -26.81 6.69
CA GLU A 995 -0.65 -26.79 7.60
C GLU A 995 -0.65 -28.08 8.41
N VAL A 996 -0.02 -28.05 9.60
CA VAL A 996 0.08 -29.21 10.49
C VAL A 996 -0.63 -28.89 11.80
N PRO A 997 -1.58 -29.72 12.27
CA PRO A 997 -2.26 -29.52 13.55
C PRO A 997 -1.26 -29.54 14.71
N THR A 998 -1.42 -28.65 15.69
CA THR A 998 -0.65 -28.69 16.95
C THR A 998 -1.30 -29.58 18.00
N VAL A 999 -2.61 -29.87 17.85
CA VAL A 999 -3.39 -30.74 18.74
C VAL A 999 -4.33 -31.62 17.92
N MET A 1000 -4.51 -32.90 18.30
CA MET A 1000 -5.44 -33.86 17.69
C MET A 1000 -6.10 -34.72 18.76
N ALA A 1001 -7.35 -35.14 18.56
CA ALA A 1001 -7.95 -36.16 19.40
C ALA A 1001 -7.39 -37.56 19.06
N ALA A 1002 -7.20 -38.40 20.08
CA ALA A 1002 -6.66 -39.75 19.93
C ALA A 1002 -7.41 -40.58 18.87
N GLY A 1003 -6.67 -41.21 17.94
CA GLY A 1003 -7.23 -42.05 16.86
C GLY A 1003 -7.94 -41.30 15.73
N THR A 1004 -7.98 -39.96 15.75
CA THR A 1004 -8.62 -39.17 14.68
C THR A 1004 -7.67 -38.90 13.53
N LYS A 1005 -8.25 -38.58 12.36
CA LYS A 1005 -7.52 -38.17 11.15
C LYS A 1005 -7.60 -36.65 10.95
N ALA A 1006 -6.53 -36.08 10.40
CA ALA A 1006 -6.49 -34.70 9.93
C ALA A 1006 -5.87 -34.63 8.53
N ALA A 1007 -6.54 -33.93 7.61
CA ALA A 1007 -5.96 -33.58 6.31
C ALA A 1007 -4.87 -32.52 6.50
N LEU A 1008 -3.82 -32.61 5.68
CA LEU A 1008 -2.68 -31.71 5.72
C LEU A 1008 -2.10 -31.48 4.32
N ASN A 1009 -1.46 -30.32 4.16
CA ASN A 1009 -0.74 -29.96 2.95
C ASN A 1009 0.68 -29.49 3.30
N LEU A 1010 1.70 -30.13 2.71
CA LEU A 1010 3.10 -29.72 2.84
C LEU A 1010 3.60 -29.23 1.48
N GLU A 1011 4.08 -27.99 1.43
CA GLU A 1011 4.75 -27.44 0.26
C GLU A 1011 6.28 -27.55 0.44
N VAL A 1012 6.94 -28.23 -0.50
CA VAL A 1012 8.40 -28.43 -0.46
C VAL A 1012 9.04 -27.83 -1.71
N GLN A 1013 10.06 -26.99 -1.51
CA GLN A 1013 10.86 -26.38 -2.56
C GLN A 1013 12.06 -27.25 -2.91
N ASN A 1014 12.32 -27.42 -4.21
CA ASN A 1014 13.58 -27.97 -4.71
C ASN A 1014 14.70 -26.95 -4.50
N ALA A 1015 15.54 -27.21 -3.51
CA ALA A 1015 16.69 -26.37 -3.18
C ALA A 1015 17.99 -26.86 -3.83
N GLY A 1016 17.95 -28.00 -4.55
CA GLY A 1016 19.11 -28.62 -5.16
C GLY A 1016 19.34 -28.15 -6.60
N ALA A 1017 20.51 -28.50 -7.14
CA ALA A 1017 20.87 -28.16 -8.52
C ALA A 1017 20.23 -29.06 -9.60
N THR A 1018 19.51 -30.13 -9.23
CA THR A 1018 18.90 -31.10 -10.16
C THR A 1018 17.38 -31.16 -10.03
N ALA A 1019 16.68 -31.38 -11.15
CA ALA A 1019 15.22 -31.50 -11.15
C ALA A 1019 14.74 -32.79 -10.46
N TRP A 1020 13.65 -32.71 -9.72
CA TRP A 1020 12.98 -33.89 -9.17
C TRP A 1020 11.94 -34.44 -10.14
N THR A 1021 11.99 -35.74 -10.41
CA THR A 1021 11.01 -36.43 -11.24
C THR A 1021 10.55 -37.72 -10.57
N SER A 1022 9.33 -38.15 -10.88
CA SER A 1022 8.84 -39.47 -10.44
C SER A 1022 9.73 -40.61 -10.97
N ALA A 1023 10.18 -40.52 -12.23
CA ALA A 1023 11.05 -41.49 -12.87
C ALA A 1023 12.41 -41.67 -12.15
N ALA A 1024 12.93 -40.61 -11.55
CA ALA A 1024 14.16 -40.65 -10.75
C ALA A 1024 13.93 -41.01 -9.28
N ASN A 1025 12.71 -41.42 -8.90
CA ASN A 1025 12.30 -41.88 -7.57
C ASN A 1025 12.41 -40.83 -6.45
N TYR A 1026 12.16 -39.55 -6.75
CA TYR A 1026 12.03 -38.50 -5.74
C TYR A 1026 10.66 -38.55 -5.06
N ARG A 1027 10.65 -38.55 -3.72
CA ARG A 1027 9.45 -38.81 -2.89
C ARG A 1027 9.51 -38.01 -1.59
N LEU A 1028 8.34 -37.69 -1.03
CA LEU A 1028 8.23 -37.27 0.36
C LEU A 1028 8.26 -38.52 1.25
N TYR A 1029 8.97 -38.49 2.38
CA TYR A 1029 9.07 -39.61 3.31
C TYR A 1029 8.77 -39.22 4.76
N ALA A 1030 8.23 -40.17 5.53
CA ALA A 1030 8.06 -40.03 6.97
C ALA A 1030 9.42 -40.16 7.68
N GLY A 1031 9.76 -39.15 8.48
CA GLY A 1031 11.00 -39.12 9.24
C GLY A 1031 11.10 -40.23 10.30
N PRO A 1032 12.31 -40.50 10.80
CA PRO A 1032 12.55 -41.59 11.76
C PRO A 1032 11.86 -41.39 13.12
N ALA A 1033 11.44 -40.16 13.45
CA ALA A 1033 10.72 -39.83 14.68
C ALA A 1033 9.20 -39.73 14.49
N ASN A 1034 8.68 -40.00 13.29
CA ASN A 1034 7.26 -39.85 13.00
C ASN A 1034 6.40 -40.91 13.71
N ALA A 1035 5.39 -40.47 14.45
CA ALA A 1035 4.46 -41.33 15.18
C ALA A 1035 3.08 -41.47 14.50
N PHE A 1036 2.82 -40.75 13.42
CA PHE A 1036 1.51 -40.64 12.77
C PHE A 1036 1.39 -41.53 11.54
N VAL A 1037 0.23 -42.15 11.29
CA VAL A 1037 0.00 -42.94 10.07
C VAL A 1037 -0.54 -42.03 8.96
N TRP A 1038 0.04 -42.09 7.78
CA TRP A 1038 -0.30 -41.25 6.62
C TRP A 1038 -1.25 -42.03 5.71
N SER A 1039 -2.29 -41.38 5.19
CA SER A 1039 -3.27 -41.98 4.28
C SER A 1039 -3.80 -40.95 3.27
N GLU A 1040 -4.70 -41.36 2.37
CA GLU A 1040 -5.43 -40.45 1.46
C GLU A 1040 -4.50 -39.64 0.54
N TYR A 1041 -3.51 -40.31 -0.07
CA TYR A 1041 -2.54 -39.67 -0.95
C TYR A 1041 -3.18 -39.24 -2.28
N GLY A 1042 -3.17 -37.95 -2.60
CA GLY A 1042 -3.69 -37.45 -3.88
C GLY A 1042 -2.88 -37.90 -5.11
N THR A 1043 -1.61 -38.26 -4.94
CA THR A 1043 -0.65 -38.55 -6.03
C THR A 1043 -0.06 -39.97 -5.96
N GLY A 1044 -0.65 -40.84 -5.14
CA GLY A 1044 -0.14 -42.18 -4.84
C GLY A 1044 0.93 -42.19 -3.74
N GLY A 1045 1.08 -43.32 -3.07
CA GLY A 1045 1.97 -43.48 -1.92
C GLY A 1045 1.72 -44.80 -1.18
N TYR A 1046 2.43 -45.01 -0.07
CA TYR A 1046 2.20 -46.15 0.82
C TYR A 1046 2.50 -45.79 2.28
N SER A 1047 1.90 -46.57 3.20
CA SER A 1047 2.22 -46.58 4.63
C SER A 1047 2.40 -48.02 5.09
N LEU A 1048 3.62 -48.38 5.49
CA LEU A 1048 3.94 -49.71 6.03
C LEU A 1048 4.10 -49.67 7.55
N SER A 1049 4.57 -48.55 8.09
CA SER A 1049 4.66 -48.25 9.51
C SER A 1049 4.74 -46.73 9.71
N PRO A 1050 4.54 -46.17 10.92
CA PRO A 1050 4.67 -44.74 11.16
C PRO A 1050 6.00 -44.13 10.67
N THR A 1051 7.10 -44.89 10.67
CA THR A 1051 8.42 -44.41 10.22
C THR A 1051 8.81 -44.87 8.81
N ASN A 1052 7.95 -45.63 8.12
CA ASN A 1052 8.19 -46.08 6.76
C ASN A 1052 6.97 -45.82 5.85
N GLN A 1053 6.90 -44.58 5.37
CA GLN A 1053 5.81 -44.08 4.54
C GLN A 1053 6.38 -43.22 3.43
N ARG A 1054 5.72 -43.23 2.27
CA ARG A 1054 6.11 -42.45 1.09
C ARG A 1054 4.91 -41.83 0.40
N ILE A 1055 5.10 -40.65 -0.15
CA ILE A 1055 4.19 -40.02 -1.11
C ILE A 1055 4.95 -39.77 -2.41
N PHE A 1056 4.35 -40.16 -3.52
CA PHE A 1056 5.01 -40.11 -4.83
C PHE A 1056 4.73 -38.79 -5.56
N LEU A 1057 5.66 -38.43 -6.45
CA LEU A 1057 5.40 -37.48 -7.52
C LEU A 1057 4.57 -38.16 -8.63
N THR A 1058 3.73 -37.39 -9.32
CA THR A 1058 3.00 -37.87 -10.50
C THR A 1058 3.93 -38.00 -11.71
N ASN A 1059 3.54 -38.79 -12.72
CA ASN A 1059 4.38 -39.00 -13.91
C ASN A 1059 4.58 -37.73 -14.76
N SER A 1060 3.73 -36.71 -14.61
CA SER A 1060 3.86 -35.39 -15.23
C SER A 1060 4.72 -34.41 -14.40
N ASP A 1061 5.04 -34.73 -13.14
CA ASP A 1061 5.80 -33.83 -12.29
C ASP A 1061 7.28 -33.80 -12.70
N THR A 1062 7.75 -32.62 -13.11
CA THR A 1062 9.17 -32.26 -13.18
C THR A 1062 9.38 -31.00 -12.34
N VAL A 1063 9.89 -31.17 -11.12
CA VAL A 1063 10.12 -30.07 -10.17
C VAL A 1063 11.54 -29.55 -10.37
N MET A 1064 11.68 -28.51 -11.18
CA MET A 1064 12.97 -27.87 -11.48
C MET A 1064 13.58 -27.22 -10.22
N PRO A 1065 14.90 -26.96 -10.18
CA PRO A 1065 15.50 -26.15 -9.12
C PRO A 1065 14.69 -24.87 -8.83
N SER A 1066 14.50 -24.57 -7.56
CA SER A 1066 13.66 -23.48 -7.02
C SER A 1066 12.13 -23.65 -7.15
N GLN A 1067 11.62 -24.62 -7.91
CA GLN A 1067 10.18 -24.90 -7.95
C GLN A 1067 9.69 -25.57 -6.66
N ARG A 1068 8.42 -25.35 -6.35
CA ARG A 1068 7.73 -25.93 -5.19
C ARG A 1068 6.78 -27.04 -5.62
N LYS A 1069 6.60 -28.02 -4.75
CA LYS A 1069 5.62 -29.09 -4.90
C LYS A 1069 4.79 -29.21 -3.62
N SER A 1070 3.48 -29.13 -3.78
CA SER A 1070 2.53 -29.43 -2.71
C SER A 1070 2.24 -30.93 -2.64
N PHE A 1071 2.23 -31.45 -1.42
CA PHE A 1071 1.85 -32.81 -1.07
C PHE A 1071 0.65 -32.75 -0.12
N SER A 1072 -0.51 -33.19 -0.60
CA SER A 1072 -1.75 -33.25 0.17
C SER A 1072 -2.09 -34.68 0.56
N PHE A 1073 -2.33 -34.92 1.86
CA PHE A 1073 -2.60 -36.24 2.44
C PHE A 1073 -3.22 -36.10 3.84
N ALA A 1074 -3.66 -37.20 4.45
CA ALA A 1074 -4.15 -37.22 5.83
C ALA A 1074 -3.16 -37.89 6.78
N ILE A 1075 -3.10 -37.43 8.03
CA ILE A 1075 -2.42 -38.10 9.16
C ILE A 1075 -3.43 -38.60 10.18
N GLU A 1076 -3.15 -39.75 10.77
CA GLU A 1076 -3.92 -40.36 11.87
C GLU A 1076 -3.12 -40.30 13.17
N ALA A 1077 -3.75 -39.77 14.22
CA ALA A 1077 -3.16 -39.64 15.54
C ALA A 1077 -3.06 -41.00 16.27
N PRO A 1078 -2.01 -41.22 17.08
CA PRO A 1078 -1.98 -42.32 18.05
C PRO A 1078 -3.27 -42.42 18.87
N THR A 1079 -3.65 -43.64 19.24
CA THR A 1079 -4.87 -43.91 20.03
C THR A 1079 -4.74 -43.61 21.52
N THR A 1080 -3.57 -43.15 21.97
CA THR A 1080 -3.30 -42.82 23.37
C THR A 1080 -2.98 -41.34 23.46
N PRO A 1081 -3.56 -40.59 24.42
CA PRO A 1081 -3.19 -39.21 24.68
C PRO A 1081 -1.70 -39.08 25.05
N GLY A 1082 -1.07 -37.99 24.62
CA GLY A 1082 0.35 -37.76 24.83
C GLY A 1082 0.92 -36.73 23.87
N THR A 1083 2.21 -36.43 23.97
CA THR A 1083 2.89 -35.55 23.01
C THR A 1083 3.70 -36.39 22.03
N TYR A 1084 3.44 -36.22 20.74
CA TYR A 1084 4.03 -37.03 19.68
C TYR A 1084 4.70 -36.17 18.61
N THR A 1085 5.68 -36.77 17.93
CA THR A 1085 6.39 -36.11 16.84
C THR A 1085 5.78 -36.53 15.50
N PHE A 1086 5.35 -35.55 14.70
CA PHE A 1086 5.14 -35.72 13.27
C PHE A 1086 6.43 -35.29 12.55
N SER A 1087 6.91 -36.05 11.57
CA SER A 1087 8.12 -35.64 10.83
C SER A 1087 8.11 -36.08 9.38
N ALA A 1088 8.60 -35.21 8.50
CA ALA A 1088 8.63 -35.41 7.05
C ALA A 1088 9.91 -34.85 6.44
N GLY A 1089 10.43 -35.49 5.40
CA GLY A 1089 11.57 -35.05 4.62
C GLY A 1089 11.48 -35.49 3.16
N MET A 1090 12.50 -35.16 2.35
CA MET A 1090 12.61 -35.66 0.97
C MET A 1090 13.62 -36.80 0.88
N ILE A 1091 13.32 -37.77 0.00
CA ILE A 1091 14.18 -38.90 -0.31
C ILE A 1091 14.22 -39.14 -1.81
N GLN A 1092 15.38 -39.58 -2.29
CA GLN A 1092 15.49 -40.28 -3.57
C GLN A 1092 15.65 -41.75 -3.25
N ASP A 1093 14.58 -42.53 -3.43
CA ASP A 1093 14.58 -43.93 -3.01
C ASP A 1093 15.67 -44.72 -3.76
N GLY A 1094 16.40 -45.55 -3.01
CA GLY A 1094 17.58 -46.26 -3.50
C GLY A 1094 18.88 -45.44 -3.49
N VAL A 1095 18.85 -44.16 -3.08
CA VAL A 1095 20.06 -43.34 -2.99
C VAL A 1095 20.29 -42.74 -1.60
N ALA A 1096 19.53 -41.73 -1.20
CA ALA A 1096 19.67 -41.08 0.12
C ALA A 1096 18.49 -40.16 0.44
N THR A 1097 18.27 -39.91 1.72
CA THR A 1097 17.49 -38.75 2.21
C THR A 1097 18.27 -37.47 1.97
N PHE A 1098 17.60 -36.37 1.68
CA PHE A 1098 18.24 -35.10 1.40
C PHE A 1098 17.37 -33.91 1.83
N GLY A 1099 17.99 -32.74 1.97
CA GLY A 1099 17.32 -31.53 2.43
C GLY A 1099 17.01 -31.48 3.93
N GLU A 1100 16.15 -30.53 4.29
CA GLU A 1100 15.62 -30.38 5.65
C GLU A 1100 14.73 -31.57 6.03
N LEU A 1101 14.98 -32.19 7.19
CA LEU A 1101 14.02 -33.04 7.87
C LEU A 1101 13.18 -32.15 8.79
N LYS A 1102 11.89 -32.00 8.50
CA LYS A 1102 10.99 -31.18 9.29
C LYS A 1102 10.32 -32.01 10.39
N THR A 1103 10.26 -31.45 11.60
CA THR A 1103 9.59 -32.05 12.75
C THR A 1103 8.56 -31.09 13.32
N TRP A 1104 7.43 -31.64 13.75
CA TRP A 1104 6.37 -30.94 14.45
C TRP A 1104 6.00 -31.71 15.71
N THR A 1105 5.68 -30.98 16.76
CA THR A 1105 5.14 -31.54 18.01
C THR A 1105 3.64 -31.40 17.99
N ILE A 1106 2.94 -32.52 18.10
CA ILE A 1106 1.47 -32.58 18.12
C ILE A 1106 1.03 -33.19 19.46
N THR A 1107 0.20 -32.46 20.20
CA THR A 1107 -0.41 -32.97 21.42
C THR A 1107 -1.66 -33.78 21.05
N VAL A 1108 -1.67 -35.04 21.44
CA VAL A 1108 -2.83 -35.92 21.31
C VAL A 1108 -3.62 -35.88 22.61
N VAL A 1109 -4.90 -35.52 22.53
CA VAL A 1109 -5.83 -35.38 23.67
C VAL A 1109 -6.90 -36.47 23.66
N ASP A 1110 -7.60 -36.65 24.79
CA ASP A 1110 -8.74 -37.57 24.88
C ASP A 1110 -9.83 -37.21 23.84
N GLY A 1111 -10.36 -38.22 23.16
CA GLY A 1111 -11.54 -38.05 22.31
C GLY A 1111 -12.81 -37.82 23.13
N TYR A 1112 -13.80 -37.16 22.54
CA TYR A 1112 -15.16 -37.05 23.07
C TYR A 1112 -16.15 -37.23 21.93
N GLU A 1113 -17.16 -38.08 22.13
CA GLU A 1113 -18.26 -38.22 21.20
C GLU A 1113 -19.58 -38.50 21.93
N GLN A 1114 -20.61 -37.72 21.62
CA GLN A 1114 -21.97 -37.91 22.14
C GLN A 1114 -22.98 -37.85 20.99
N ARG A 1115 -23.94 -38.79 20.99
CA ARG A 1115 -25.06 -38.87 20.03
C ARG A 1115 -26.38 -38.87 20.78
N VAL A 1116 -27.35 -38.07 20.37
CA VAL A 1116 -28.63 -37.87 21.06
C VAL A 1116 -29.80 -38.08 20.10
N ASN A 1117 -30.66 -39.04 20.43
CA ASN A 1117 -31.93 -39.25 19.76
C ASN A 1117 -32.99 -38.30 20.36
N VAL A 1118 -33.08 -37.08 19.82
CA VAL A 1118 -33.80 -35.97 20.48
C VAL A 1118 -35.30 -36.23 20.53
N GLY A 1119 -35.91 -35.92 21.69
CA GLY A 1119 -37.33 -36.15 21.96
C GLY A 1119 -37.69 -37.61 22.27
N SER A 1120 -36.76 -38.56 22.15
CA SER A 1120 -37.02 -39.97 22.46
C SER A 1120 -36.61 -40.34 23.89
N ALA A 1121 -37.46 -41.10 24.59
CA ALA A 1121 -37.13 -41.68 25.90
C ALA A 1121 -36.28 -42.96 25.81
N THR A 1122 -35.99 -43.45 24.60
CA THR A 1122 -35.24 -44.69 24.36
C THR A 1122 -34.07 -44.47 23.42
N ALA A 1123 -32.94 -45.14 23.71
CA ALA A 1123 -31.78 -45.16 22.82
C ALA A 1123 -32.11 -45.88 21.50
N TYR A 1124 -31.40 -45.53 20.44
CA TYR A 1124 -31.57 -46.09 19.09
C TYR A 1124 -30.21 -46.44 18.49
N THR A 1125 -30.13 -47.58 17.80
CA THR A 1125 -28.94 -47.94 17.01
C THR A 1125 -29.25 -47.72 15.54
N ASP A 1126 -28.45 -46.88 14.89
CA ASP A 1126 -28.67 -46.54 13.48
C ASP A 1126 -28.19 -47.63 12.51
N SER A 1127 -28.49 -47.43 11.24
CA SER A 1127 -28.15 -48.32 10.13
C SER A 1127 -26.65 -48.55 9.95
N ALA A 1128 -25.79 -47.70 10.51
CA ALA A 1128 -24.34 -47.83 10.53
C ALA A 1128 -23.80 -48.49 11.82
N GLY A 1129 -24.70 -48.96 12.71
CA GLY A 1129 -24.35 -49.60 13.97
C GLY A 1129 -23.99 -48.65 15.10
N ARG A 1130 -24.24 -47.34 14.95
CA ARG A 1130 -23.90 -46.32 15.97
C ARG A 1130 -25.05 -46.16 16.95
N VAL A 1131 -24.73 -46.11 18.24
CA VAL A 1131 -25.70 -45.93 19.32
C VAL A 1131 -25.97 -44.44 19.56
N TRP A 1132 -27.23 -44.06 19.53
CA TRP A 1132 -27.77 -42.75 19.86
C TRP A 1132 -28.48 -42.84 21.21
N ALA A 1133 -28.02 -42.08 22.20
CA ALA A 1133 -28.57 -42.11 23.55
C ALA A 1133 -30.01 -41.56 23.58
N ALA A 1134 -30.81 -42.05 24.53
CA ALA A 1134 -32.10 -41.45 24.85
C ALA A 1134 -31.92 -39.99 25.27
N ASP A 1135 -32.86 -39.13 24.90
CA ASP A 1135 -32.85 -37.72 25.25
C ASP A 1135 -33.07 -37.51 26.76
N GLN A 1136 -32.39 -36.53 27.35
CA GLN A 1136 -32.39 -36.32 28.80
C GLN A 1136 -32.21 -34.83 29.17
N PRO A 1137 -32.74 -34.38 30.32
CA PRO A 1137 -32.49 -33.02 30.81
C PRO A 1137 -31.04 -32.86 31.26
N TYR A 1138 -30.49 -31.67 31.11
CA TYR A 1138 -29.20 -31.30 31.67
C TYR A 1138 -29.31 -31.09 33.19
N THR A 1139 -28.55 -31.85 33.99
CA THR A 1139 -28.65 -31.82 35.47
C THR A 1139 -27.42 -31.26 36.18
N GLY A 1140 -26.51 -30.59 35.47
CA GLY A 1140 -25.31 -29.96 36.05
C GLY A 1140 -24.01 -30.69 35.72
N SER A 1141 -23.09 -30.78 36.67
CA SER A 1141 -21.69 -31.21 36.45
C SER A 1141 -21.58 -32.63 35.89
N ASN A 1142 -20.76 -32.82 34.85
CA ASN A 1142 -20.53 -34.06 34.10
C ASN A 1142 -21.75 -34.69 33.38
N THR A 1143 -22.76 -33.91 33.00
CA THR A 1143 -23.88 -34.38 32.15
C THR A 1143 -23.96 -33.64 30.82
N TRP A 1144 -24.82 -34.12 29.94
CA TRP A 1144 -25.28 -33.43 28.74
C TRP A 1144 -26.81 -33.52 28.68
N GLY A 1145 -27.47 -32.62 27.97
CA GLY A 1145 -28.92 -32.65 27.81
C GLY A 1145 -29.53 -31.30 27.44
N TYR A 1146 -30.86 -31.25 27.33
CA TYR A 1146 -31.57 -30.00 27.10
C TYR A 1146 -31.68 -29.16 28.38
N THR A 1147 -31.63 -27.83 28.25
CA THR A 1147 -31.85 -26.89 29.34
C THR A 1147 -33.18 -26.15 29.15
N SER A 1148 -34.10 -26.33 30.10
CA SER A 1148 -35.26 -25.48 30.45
C SER A 1148 -36.49 -26.29 30.91
N ALA A 1149 -37.39 -25.62 31.63
CA ALA A 1149 -38.72 -26.12 31.98
C ALA A 1149 -39.77 -25.87 30.86
N THR A 1150 -39.37 -25.29 29.72
CA THR A 1150 -40.26 -24.79 28.65
C THR A 1150 -40.04 -25.50 27.31
N THR A 1151 -39.67 -26.79 27.33
CA THR A 1151 -39.62 -27.62 26.12
C THR A 1151 -40.80 -28.59 26.04
N ALA A 1152 -41.16 -28.98 24.83
CA ALA A 1152 -42.11 -30.05 24.56
C ALA A 1152 -41.52 -31.01 23.51
N VAL A 1153 -42.13 -32.20 23.40
CA VAL A 1153 -41.75 -33.22 22.42
C VAL A 1153 -42.90 -33.38 21.43
N GLY A 1154 -42.57 -33.41 20.15
CA GLY A 1154 -43.48 -33.75 19.08
C GLY A 1154 -43.07 -35.06 18.43
N SER A 1155 -44.05 -35.83 17.94
CA SER A 1155 -43.77 -37.07 17.22
C SER A 1155 -44.73 -37.27 16.05
N THR A 1156 -44.28 -38.06 15.07
CA THR A 1156 -45.09 -38.53 13.95
C THR A 1156 -44.87 -40.03 13.72
N THR A 1157 -45.86 -40.69 13.10
CA THR A 1157 -45.72 -42.07 12.57
C THR A 1157 -45.45 -42.09 11.07
N ASP A 1158 -45.47 -40.92 10.42
CA ASP A 1158 -45.31 -40.80 8.97
C ASP A 1158 -43.89 -41.19 8.53
N THR A 1159 -43.75 -41.55 7.26
CA THR A 1159 -42.45 -41.96 6.69
C THR A 1159 -41.64 -40.72 6.34
N ILE A 1160 -40.47 -40.56 6.97
CA ILE A 1160 -39.56 -39.46 6.67
C ILE A 1160 -38.75 -39.81 5.43
N SER A 1161 -38.88 -39.02 4.37
CA SER A 1161 -38.12 -39.20 3.13
C SER A 1161 -36.66 -38.75 3.31
N GLY A 1162 -35.73 -39.42 2.62
CA GLY A 1162 -34.30 -39.07 2.64
C GLY A 1162 -33.48 -39.74 3.76
N THR A 1163 -34.04 -40.67 4.51
CA THR A 1163 -33.34 -41.40 5.58
C THR A 1163 -33.83 -42.85 5.72
N SER A 1164 -32.92 -43.79 6.01
CA SER A 1164 -33.25 -45.14 6.49
C SER A 1164 -33.45 -45.19 8.00
N ASP A 1165 -32.96 -44.20 8.73
CA ASP A 1165 -32.97 -44.12 10.18
C ASP A 1165 -34.20 -43.34 10.69
N GLN A 1166 -35.38 -43.89 10.40
CA GLN A 1166 -36.68 -43.26 10.66
C GLN A 1166 -36.84 -42.79 12.11
N ALA A 1167 -36.32 -43.55 13.08
CA ALA A 1167 -36.46 -43.24 14.50
C ALA A 1167 -35.81 -41.90 14.89
N LEU A 1168 -34.74 -41.48 14.21
CA LEU A 1168 -34.02 -40.23 14.52
C LEU A 1168 -34.77 -38.98 14.06
N TYR A 1169 -35.73 -39.11 13.14
CA TYR A 1169 -36.44 -37.98 12.53
C TYR A 1169 -37.93 -37.92 12.91
N ARG A 1170 -38.48 -39.01 13.47
CA ARG A 1170 -39.89 -39.10 13.89
C ARG A 1170 -40.19 -38.45 15.24
N THR A 1171 -39.16 -38.10 16.01
CA THR A 1171 -39.28 -37.32 17.23
C THR A 1171 -38.52 -36.01 17.09
N GLN A 1172 -39.06 -34.95 17.69
CA GLN A 1172 -38.38 -33.66 17.79
C GLN A 1172 -38.58 -33.07 19.19
N ARG A 1173 -37.60 -32.32 19.67
CA ARG A 1173 -37.78 -31.41 20.82
C ARG A 1173 -37.92 -30.00 20.29
N PHE A 1174 -38.86 -29.26 20.85
CA PHE A 1174 -39.14 -27.90 20.45
C PHE A 1174 -39.45 -27.01 21.65
N GLY A 1175 -39.33 -25.70 21.44
CA GLY A 1175 -39.69 -24.68 22.41
C GLY A 1175 -41.19 -24.58 22.66
N SER A 1176 -41.66 -24.90 23.86
CA SER A 1176 -43.08 -24.81 24.20
C SER A 1176 -43.56 -23.34 24.11
N GLY A 1177 -44.66 -23.10 23.39
CA GLY A 1177 -45.20 -21.74 23.20
C GLY A 1177 -44.27 -20.79 22.46
N GLY A 1178 -43.36 -21.32 21.61
CA GLY A 1178 -42.39 -20.51 20.86
C GLY A 1178 -41.21 -19.98 21.68
N GLN A 1179 -41.04 -20.46 22.93
CA GLN A 1179 -39.91 -20.05 23.77
C GLN A 1179 -38.59 -20.64 23.29
N PRO A 1180 -37.45 -19.94 23.46
CA PRO A 1180 -36.14 -20.51 23.16
C PRO A 1180 -35.82 -21.70 24.07
N PHE A 1181 -34.99 -22.60 23.58
CA PHE A 1181 -34.45 -23.71 24.37
C PHE A 1181 -33.02 -24.02 23.92
N SER A 1182 -32.28 -24.77 24.73
CA SER A 1182 -30.90 -25.11 24.40
C SER A 1182 -30.50 -26.52 24.80
N TYR A 1183 -29.39 -26.98 24.25
CA TYR A 1183 -28.66 -28.17 24.69
C TYR A 1183 -27.30 -27.76 25.23
N LYS A 1184 -26.88 -28.42 26.32
CA LYS A 1184 -25.55 -28.29 26.90
C LYS A 1184 -24.85 -29.64 26.91
N PHE A 1185 -23.56 -29.64 26.64
CA PHE A 1185 -22.70 -30.81 26.77
C PHE A 1185 -21.48 -30.43 27.61
N ASN A 1186 -21.30 -31.04 28.78
CA ASN A 1186 -20.04 -30.89 29.48
C ASN A 1186 -18.98 -31.70 28.74
N VAL A 1187 -18.01 -30.99 28.16
CA VAL A 1187 -16.99 -31.55 27.29
C VAL A 1187 -15.61 -31.02 27.69
N PRO A 1188 -14.51 -31.74 27.44
CA PRO A 1188 -13.18 -31.16 27.59
C PRO A 1188 -13.02 -29.91 26.69
N ASN A 1189 -12.32 -28.87 27.15
CA ASN A 1189 -11.95 -27.75 26.28
C ASN A 1189 -11.25 -28.27 25.02
N GLY A 1190 -11.66 -27.81 23.86
CA GLY A 1190 -11.17 -28.32 22.58
C GLY A 1190 -12.05 -27.89 21.44
N THR A 1191 -11.69 -28.35 20.25
CA THR A 1191 -12.44 -28.04 19.04
C THR A 1191 -13.37 -29.20 18.71
N TYR A 1192 -14.60 -28.91 18.28
CA TYR A 1192 -15.66 -29.88 18.05
C TYR A 1192 -16.28 -29.76 16.66
N ASN A 1193 -16.81 -30.87 16.17
CA ASN A 1193 -17.86 -30.90 15.16
C ASN A 1193 -19.20 -31.15 15.84
N VAL A 1194 -20.20 -30.34 15.51
CA VAL A 1194 -21.59 -30.52 15.92
C VAL A 1194 -22.44 -30.82 14.69
N ILE A 1195 -23.17 -31.93 14.72
CA ILE A 1195 -24.06 -32.35 13.65
C ILE A 1195 -25.49 -32.26 14.16
N LEU A 1196 -26.32 -31.51 13.44
CA LEU A 1196 -27.74 -31.32 13.75
C LEU A 1196 -28.59 -31.93 12.64
N GLU A 1197 -29.59 -32.73 13.03
CA GLU A 1197 -30.53 -33.38 12.12
C GLU A 1197 -31.94 -32.82 12.33
N PHE A 1198 -32.62 -32.50 11.22
CA PHE A 1198 -33.92 -31.83 11.19
C PHE A 1198 -34.91 -32.55 10.26
N ALA A 1199 -36.19 -32.50 10.59
CA ALA A 1199 -37.34 -32.76 9.72
C ALA A 1199 -38.53 -31.90 10.15
N GLU A 1200 -39.27 -31.32 9.20
CA GLU A 1200 -40.54 -30.65 9.49
C GLU A 1200 -41.67 -31.68 9.54
N ILE A 1201 -42.12 -32.01 10.76
CA ILE A 1201 -43.13 -33.07 11.01
C ILE A 1201 -44.48 -32.52 11.47
N HIS A 1202 -44.70 -31.21 11.44
CA HIS A 1202 -45.93 -30.56 11.91
C HIS A 1202 -46.59 -29.67 10.85
N PHE A 1203 -45.83 -28.75 10.25
CA PHE A 1203 -46.36 -27.78 9.31
C PHE A 1203 -46.32 -28.27 7.86
N ASN A 1204 -47.35 -27.87 7.11
CA ASN A 1204 -47.54 -28.23 5.72
C ASN A 1204 -47.24 -27.08 4.74
N ALA A 1205 -46.61 -25.99 5.20
CA ALA A 1205 -46.26 -24.83 4.38
C ALA A 1205 -44.98 -24.13 4.88
N ALA A 1206 -44.31 -23.42 3.96
CA ALA A 1206 -43.15 -22.56 4.26
C ALA A 1206 -43.56 -21.33 5.08
N GLY A 1207 -42.60 -20.77 5.81
CA GLY A 1207 -42.74 -19.55 6.62
C GLY A 1207 -43.43 -19.77 7.97
N MET A 1208 -43.89 -20.99 8.25
CA MET A 1208 -44.61 -21.31 9.48
C MET A 1208 -43.69 -21.50 10.68
N ARG A 1209 -42.50 -22.06 10.45
CA ARG A 1209 -41.46 -22.28 11.45
C ARG A 1209 -40.14 -21.71 10.95
N ILE A 1210 -39.70 -20.61 11.56
CA ILE A 1210 -38.44 -19.94 11.23
C ILE A 1210 -37.68 -19.74 12.53
N PHE A 1211 -36.42 -20.15 12.60
CA PHE A 1211 -35.63 -20.03 13.82
C PHE A 1211 -34.14 -19.87 13.55
N ASN A 1212 -33.41 -19.40 14.55
CA ASN A 1212 -31.95 -19.44 14.54
C ASN A 1212 -31.42 -20.64 15.32
N VAL A 1213 -30.22 -21.08 14.95
CA VAL A 1213 -29.40 -22.01 15.73
C VAL A 1213 -28.06 -21.35 16.00
N ASP A 1214 -27.75 -21.15 17.28
CA ASP A 1214 -26.47 -20.63 17.74
C ASP A 1214 -25.68 -21.78 18.39
N ILE A 1215 -24.39 -21.91 18.09
CA ILE A 1215 -23.48 -22.88 18.72
C ILE A 1215 -22.26 -22.11 19.24
N GLU A 1216 -21.92 -22.28 20.52
CA GLU A 1216 -20.89 -21.48 21.20
C GLU A 1216 -21.13 -19.96 21.05
N GLY A 1217 -22.41 -19.55 21.06
CA GLY A 1217 -22.81 -18.15 20.89
C GLY A 1217 -22.67 -17.59 19.47
N ALA A 1218 -22.28 -18.41 18.48
CA ALA A 1218 -22.22 -18.04 17.07
C ALA A 1218 -23.42 -18.57 16.29
N ASN A 1219 -24.09 -17.71 15.52
CA ASN A 1219 -25.28 -18.07 14.74
C ASN A 1219 -24.91 -18.91 13.53
N MET A 1220 -25.16 -20.21 13.62
CA MET A 1220 -24.83 -21.22 12.62
C MET A 1220 -25.90 -21.38 11.54
N LEU A 1221 -27.16 -21.08 11.88
CA LEU A 1221 -28.29 -21.09 10.95
C LEU A 1221 -29.19 -19.90 11.26
N ALA A 1222 -29.12 -18.83 10.49
CA ALA A 1222 -29.94 -17.63 10.69
C ALA A 1222 -31.23 -17.68 9.87
N GLY A 1223 -32.39 -17.43 10.48
CA GLY A 1223 -33.66 -17.42 9.74
C GLY A 1223 -34.01 -18.77 9.10
N TYR A 1224 -33.57 -19.88 9.69
CA TYR A 1224 -33.73 -21.20 9.12
C TYR A 1224 -35.18 -21.65 9.15
N ASP A 1225 -35.69 -22.00 7.98
CA ASP A 1225 -36.99 -22.59 7.76
C ASP A 1225 -36.79 -24.02 7.26
N ASN A 1226 -37.13 -25.00 8.09
CA ASN A 1226 -36.97 -26.43 7.82
C ASN A 1226 -37.96 -26.98 6.77
N TYR A 1227 -38.84 -26.14 6.21
CA TYR A 1227 -39.74 -26.45 5.09
C TYR A 1227 -39.24 -25.90 3.74
N THR A 1228 -38.57 -24.74 3.69
CA THR A 1228 -38.18 -24.07 2.43
C THR A 1228 -37.16 -24.83 1.55
N GLY A 1229 -37.16 -24.55 0.24
CA GLY A 1229 -36.34 -25.26 -0.74
C GLY A 1229 -36.95 -26.62 -1.14
N ALA A 1230 -36.10 -27.64 -1.34
CA ALA A 1230 -36.55 -28.99 -1.74
C ALA A 1230 -37.16 -29.83 -0.59
N LEU A 1231 -37.32 -29.30 0.62
CA LEU A 1231 -37.53 -30.13 1.83
C LEU A 1231 -39.00 -30.33 2.23
N GLY A 1232 -39.87 -29.34 2.39
CA GLY A 1232 -41.29 -29.60 2.69
C GLY A 1232 -41.56 -30.51 3.92
N HIS A 1233 -42.79 -31.02 4.03
CA HIS A 1233 -43.20 -31.90 5.14
C HIS A 1233 -42.54 -33.30 5.06
N ASP A 1234 -42.15 -33.86 6.20
CA ASP A 1234 -41.59 -35.21 6.38
C ASP A 1234 -40.33 -35.52 5.54
N LYS A 1235 -39.35 -34.60 5.50
CA LYS A 1235 -38.05 -34.86 4.86
C LYS A 1235 -36.87 -34.56 5.78
N ALA A 1236 -35.90 -35.46 5.75
CA ALA A 1236 -34.68 -35.38 6.55
C ALA A 1236 -33.67 -34.38 5.97
N ARG A 1237 -33.04 -33.60 6.85
CA ARG A 1237 -31.87 -32.78 6.54
C ARG A 1237 -30.83 -32.89 7.65
N LYS A 1238 -29.55 -32.92 7.27
CA LYS A 1238 -28.39 -32.95 8.17
C LYS A 1238 -27.47 -31.77 7.91
N TYR A 1239 -27.01 -31.12 8.98
CA TYR A 1239 -25.95 -30.11 8.96
C TYR A 1239 -24.77 -30.57 9.80
N THR A 1240 -23.56 -30.32 9.32
CA THR A 1240 -22.31 -30.51 10.07
C THR A 1240 -21.64 -29.16 10.23
N PHE A 1241 -21.50 -28.69 11.47
CA PHE A 1241 -20.76 -27.51 11.85
C PHE A 1241 -19.41 -27.95 12.39
N SER A 1242 -18.33 -27.50 11.77
CA SER A 1242 -16.97 -27.96 12.08
C SER A 1242 -16.12 -26.85 12.69
N ASN A 1243 -15.06 -27.24 13.41
CA ASN A 1243 -14.10 -26.34 14.02
C ASN A 1243 -14.69 -25.40 15.10
N LEU A 1244 -15.56 -25.92 15.96
CA LEU A 1244 -16.22 -25.17 17.05
C LEU A 1244 -15.37 -25.21 18.31
N ASP A 1245 -14.83 -24.08 18.75
CA ASP A 1245 -13.95 -24.02 19.92
C ASP A 1245 -14.73 -23.86 21.24
N VAL A 1246 -14.55 -24.83 22.13
CA VAL A 1246 -15.09 -24.81 23.50
C VAL A 1246 -13.95 -24.49 24.46
N THR A 1247 -14.11 -23.43 25.27
CA THR A 1247 -13.04 -22.91 26.14
C THR A 1247 -13.38 -22.92 27.63
N ASP A 1248 -14.62 -23.17 27.98
CA ASP A 1248 -15.15 -23.13 29.36
C ASP A 1248 -15.59 -24.51 29.89
N GLY A 1249 -15.44 -25.55 29.07
CA GLY A 1249 -15.76 -26.94 29.38
C GLY A 1249 -17.21 -27.31 29.11
N VAL A 1250 -17.97 -26.45 28.43
CA VAL A 1250 -19.38 -26.66 28.12
C VAL A 1250 -19.64 -26.27 26.67
N LEU A 1251 -20.11 -27.22 25.85
CA LEU A 1251 -20.61 -26.90 24.51
C LEU A 1251 -22.09 -26.51 24.60
N ASP A 1252 -22.41 -25.29 24.18
CA ASP A 1252 -23.72 -24.66 24.17
C ASP A 1252 -24.33 -24.66 22.75
N ILE A 1253 -25.57 -25.14 22.63
CA ILE A 1253 -26.38 -25.08 21.40
C ILE A 1253 -27.72 -24.43 21.73
N ASP A 1254 -27.95 -23.20 21.26
CA ASP A 1254 -29.17 -22.44 21.49
C ASP A 1254 -30.07 -22.43 20.25
N PHE A 1255 -31.38 -22.56 20.48
CA PHE A 1255 -32.40 -22.51 19.45
C PHE A 1255 -33.36 -21.36 19.76
N SER A 1256 -33.46 -20.37 18.86
CA SER A 1256 -34.30 -19.17 19.06
C SER A 1256 -35.32 -18.98 17.93
N ALA A 1257 -36.59 -18.83 18.30
CA ALA A 1257 -37.70 -18.68 17.36
C ALA A 1257 -37.77 -17.29 16.70
N LEU A 1258 -38.08 -17.26 15.41
CA LEU A 1258 -38.46 -16.07 14.64
C LEU A 1258 -39.92 -16.16 14.12
N ALA A 1259 -40.40 -17.37 13.84
CA ALA A 1259 -41.80 -17.71 13.61
C ALA A 1259 -42.08 -19.12 14.16
N ASP A 1260 -43.12 -19.27 14.98
CA ASP A 1260 -43.42 -20.49 15.78
C ASP A 1260 -42.21 -21.07 16.55
N ALA A 1261 -42.20 -22.34 16.94
CA ALA A 1261 -41.19 -22.92 17.81
C ALA A 1261 -40.02 -23.53 17.02
N ALA A 1262 -38.79 -23.18 17.40
CA ALA A 1262 -37.59 -23.87 16.94
C ALA A 1262 -37.62 -25.35 17.33
N ALA A 1263 -37.08 -26.23 16.48
CA ALA A 1263 -37.09 -27.68 16.72
C ALA A 1263 -35.84 -28.39 16.17
N VAL A 1264 -35.46 -29.50 16.80
CA VAL A 1264 -34.36 -30.38 16.37
C VAL A 1264 -34.72 -31.86 16.61
N ASN A 1265 -34.24 -32.77 15.74
CA ASN A 1265 -34.57 -34.19 15.77
C ASN A 1265 -33.40 -35.09 16.22
N ALA A 1266 -32.16 -34.73 15.90
CA ALA A 1266 -30.98 -35.42 16.44
C ALA A 1266 -29.76 -34.49 16.59
N ILE A 1267 -28.88 -34.81 17.53
CA ILE A 1267 -27.63 -34.06 17.80
C ILE A 1267 -26.47 -35.04 17.93
N GLN A 1268 -25.34 -34.76 17.27
CA GLN A 1268 -24.08 -35.44 17.49
C GLN A 1268 -22.95 -34.43 17.73
N VAL A 1269 -22.16 -34.64 18.78
CA VAL A 1269 -21.01 -33.81 19.16
C VAL A 1269 -19.76 -34.67 19.13
N VAL A 1270 -18.72 -34.23 18.42
CA VAL A 1270 -17.46 -34.98 18.23
C VAL A 1270 -16.27 -34.05 18.44
N ARG A 1271 -15.36 -34.36 19.36
CA ARG A 1271 -14.11 -33.61 19.52
C ARG A 1271 -13.16 -33.92 18.39
N THR A 1272 -12.62 -32.89 17.77
CA THR A 1272 -11.64 -32.97 16.69
C THR A 1272 -10.25 -32.50 17.10
N ARG A 1273 -10.11 -31.56 18.05
CA ARG A 1273 -8.82 -31.06 18.53
C ARG A 1273 -8.81 -30.74 20.03
#